data_AF-A0A2P4ZLC9-F1
#
_entry.id   AF-A0A2P4ZLC9-F1
#
_cell.length_a   1.000
_cell.length_b   1.000
_cell.length_c   1.000
_cell.angle_alpha   90.00
_cell.angle_beta   90.00
_cell.angle_gamma   90.00
#
_symmetry.space_group_name_H-M   'P 1'
#
loop_
_entity.id
_entity.type
_entity.pdbx_description
1 polymer ?
#
loop_
_entity_poly.entity_id
_entity_poly.type
_entity_poly.pdbx_seq_one_letter_code
_entity_poly.pdbx_strand_id
1 'polypeptide(L)'
;MKRFSRLQRFRFSFHVRSKRSKGWKRSPKFGSLQLDAVRQGRQRQSRPMLLQLPAELQDLIIDLLEDDKKNLPSLALVNRRCRELALQRQFKEIRFSHSPRSRKLFRHMDDRDGSNLLLPISVWVRKVTFAPDWGWASSGRESRKRYKNLFFSVIASKLPNLDVLVWEDQAGLDNDFIEAISHCSAKHFKLELIGIIKPWLGRPSPALTQWDIRFLDLDIKFDYLREPDLDPTLGNPVAIARIDSTSAFLNTLFRRCSSTLESLNWSHKLVLGSAVKLSLDSENLEFPNLRSLKLSHANFEPKLFLTFLGPSLRHLEIPGTSLDLITKSPKTCELLRYLQTLVVNVYEDDISDPSLAALGTIDSLEQLILRVGRNTIWKYNWLIDHGKLRRQLKGLFRLKKLTLLHDTYYRSKLQHILPARFYDERTVINSDFQDAKARPYLVTEEDYWCEPTEITEEGHHELIYTMTVQNNIWGFRRLCPNTSTRVCIWERAHRNRMLAQAEAYAEVFPKLEWIYCGQLPMELRPRLDLLEKGSIKSTHLVNIYLDQIQRHDDYLHGMLTMPSREALQKIAVALDKERAAGKVRSRLHGIPVILKDNINTHPELDMKSTSGSLALEDARPRENARLVDKIIAAGMIILGKANLSELSNFRGERLPSGWSALGGQCQSPIGTETDGSLICPAGRASVYTIKPTIGLISQKGLIPVSHTMDSAGPMAKTPHDIAAFLDILREENTPGYPAGGYTSVLPGYMSEFSIAAVDYKDWIFPPEYTAPDESATAEMNRKFQDAYDILKLKTRKFSENVPLIKPEAASIHGKSCKLMIMLADFRKDFQAYLDDLEFAPIKSLQELIDFNREHADAELLPGHSNQKTLEQAADLNLTEKQYQEHVEKIRKVFRDEGIDYILDKYDADIIIGPADSGLSSHASGSGYPIAGMPLGYLGINARAFGMVALARKHHEATLIQFLSAWDGTFHPRKPPPMLMDKAMEPSTV
;
A
#
# COMPACT_ATOMS: atom_id res chain seq x y z
N MET A 1 -24.16 -3.08 53.53
CA MET A 1 -23.20 -2.89 54.66
C MET A 1 -21.88 -3.59 54.32
N LYS A 2 -20.75 -2.99 54.74
CA LYS A 2 -19.47 -3.59 55.19
C LYS A 2 -19.29 -5.12 55.03
N ARG A 3 -18.14 -5.72 54.70
CA ARG A 3 -16.74 -5.35 54.31
C ARG A 3 -15.97 -6.71 54.37
N PHE A 4 -14.68 -6.73 53.99
CA PHE A 4 -13.69 -7.81 54.17
C PHE A 4 -13.78 -9.05 53.25
N SER A 5 -12.68 -9.72 52.86
CA SER A 5 -11.30 -9.24 52.62
C SER A 5 -10.40 -10.35 52.04
N ARG A 6 -9.43 -9.94 51.20
CA ARG A 6 -8.02 -10.42 51.16
C ARG A 6 -7.66 -11.91 50.86
N LEU A 7 -6.82 -12.02 49.82
CA LEU A 7 -5.51 -12.72 49.77
C LEU A 7 -5.40 -14.24 49.47
N GLN A 8 -5.01 -14.50 48.21
CA GLN A 8 -3.68 -15.00 47.79
C GLN A 8 -3.26 -16.49 47.93
N ARG A 9 -2.65 -17.00 46.82
CA ARG A 9 -1.55 -18.03 46.67
C ARG A 9 -1.86 -19.52 46.33
N PHE A 10 -1.52 -19.86 45.08
CA PHE A 10 -0.63 -20.95 44.60
C PHE A 10 -0.96 -22.48 44.67
N ARG A 11 -0.59 -23.14 43.55
CA ARG A 11 0.06 -24.47 43.34
C ARG A 11 -0.74 -25.79 43.15
N PHE A 12 -0.88 -26.16 41.85
CA PHE A 12 -0.39 -27.39 41.14
C PHE A 12 -0.70 -28.84 41.61
N SER A 13 -0.55 -29.79 40.64
CA SER A 13 -0.51 -31.29 40.70
C SER A 13 -1.85 -32.07 40.63
N PHE A 14 -2.01 -33.31 40.07
CA PHE A 14 -1.17 -34.16 39.17
C PHE A 14 -1.95 -35.33 38.45
N HIS A 15 -1.35 -35.91 37.38
CA HIS A 15 -1.27 -37.36 37.00
C HIS A 15 -2.38 -38.17 36.20
N VAL A 16 -1.95 -38.76 35.06
CA VAL A 16 -1.92 -40.24 34.70
C VAL A 16 -2.88 -40.96 33.68
N ARG A 17 -2.26 -41.37 32.54
CA ARG A 17 -2.15 -42.66 31.77
C ARG A 17 -3.33 -43.56 31.26
N SER A 18 -3.22 -43.85 29.94
CA SER A 18 -3.19 -45.19 29.26
C SER A 18 -4.52 -45.99 29.00
N LYS A 19 -4.62 -47.00 28.08
CA LYS A 19 -3.65 -47.69 27.18
C LYS A 19 -4.33 -48.37 25.95
N ARG A 20 -3.51 -48.63 24.91
CA ARG A 20 -3.70 -49.22 23.55
C ARG A 20 -4.42 -50.60 23.37
N SER A 21 -4.95 -50.82 22.16
CA SER A 21 -4.80 -52.04 21.30
C SER A 21 -5.33 -51.76 19.86
N LYS A 22 -5.52 -52.74 18.93
CA LYS A 22 -4.54 -53.36 17.99
C LYS A 22 -5.23 -53.70 16.62
N GLY A 23 -4.48 -53.76 15.50
CA GLY A 23 -4.92 -54.38 14.20
C GLY A 23 -4.62 -53.55 12.92
N TRP A 24 -4.21 -54.15 11.78
CA TRP A 24 -3.55 -53.41 10.66
C TRP A 24 -3.62 -54.06 9.26
N LYS A 25 -3.44 -53.24 8.19
CA LYS A 25 -3.24 -53.51 6.72
C LYS A 25 -4.49 -53.61 5.81
N ARG A 26 -4.50 -53.09 4.55
CA ARG A 26 -3.52 -52.29 3.76
C ARG A 26 -4.23 -51.48 2.63
N SER A 27 -3.63 -50.34 2.24
CA SER A 27 -4.02 -49.44 1.12
C SER A 27 -3.16 -49.72 -0.14
N PRO A 28 -3.37 -49.10 -1.35
CA PRO A 28 -3.08 -47.65 -1.55
C PRO A 28 -3.85 -46.87 -2.66
N LYS A 29 -3.72 -45.53 -2.58
CA LYS A 29 -4.01 -44.42 -3.52
C LYS A 29 -5.13 -43.51 -3.03
N PHE A 30 -4.76 -42.54 -2.19
CA PHE A 30 -5.68 -41.81 -1.32
C PHE A 30 -6.25 -40.54 -1.95
N GLY A 31 -7.53 -40.59 -2.32
CA GLY A 31 -8.42 -39.43 -2.11
C GLY A 31 -8.66 -39.20 -0.61
N SER A 32 -9.26 -38.08 -0.24
CA SER A 32 -9.62 -37.77 1.15
C SER A 32 -10.56 -38.85 1.72
N LEU A 33 -10.15 -39.48 2.82
CA LEU A 33 -10.91 -40.55 3.47
C LEU A 33 -12.22 -40.00 4.07
N GLN A 34 -13.36 -40.42 3.52
CA GLN A 34 -14.66 -40.21 4.16
C GLN A 34 -14.83 -41.09 5.40
N LEU A 35 -15.40 -40.51 6.45
CA LEU A 35 -15.39 -41.07 7.81
C LEU A 35 -16.27 -42.32 7.97
N ASP A 36 -17.28 -42.47 7.10
CA ASP A 36 -18.30 -43.53 7.23
C ASP A 36 -17.82 -44.90 6.74
N ALA A 37 -16.85 -44.94 5.82
CA ALA A 37 -16.21 -46.17 5.33
C ALA A 37 -15.38 -46.90 6.41
N VAL A 38 -15.15 -46.27 7.57
CA VAL A 38 -14.34 -46.83 8.67
C VAL A 38 -15.22 -47.42 9.80
N ARG A 39 -16.55 -47.43 9.66
CA ARG A 39 -17.48 -47.63 10.81
C ARG A 39 -18.53 -48.73 10.70
N GLN A 40 -18.58 -49.53 9.65
CA GLN A 40 -19.46 -50.70 9.63
C GLN A 40 -18.91 -51.84 10.53
N GLY A 41 -19.75 -52.36 11.45
CA GLY A 41 -19.58 -53.73 11.98
C GLY A 41 -19.25 -53.94 13.46
N ARG A 42 -19.06 -52.92 14.32
CA ARG A 42 -18.97 -53.14 15.79
C ARG A 42 -19.74 -52.10 16.61
N GLN A 43 -20.61 -52.58 17.50
CA GLN A 43 -21.38 -51.74 18.42
C GLN A 43 -20.48 -50.99 19.40
N ARG A 44 -20.76 -49.69 19.60
CA ARG A 44 -20.25 -48.93 20.75
C ARG A 44 -21.06 -49.31 21.99
N GLN A 45 -20.43 -49.95 22.98
CA GLN A 45 -20.90 -49.80 24.36
C GLN A 45 -20.56 -48.39 24.84
N SER A 46 -21.60 -47.59 25.07
CA SER A 46 -21.60 -46.14 25.38
C SER A 46 -21.07 -45.20 24.28
N ARG A 47 -21.84 -44.15 23.97
CA ARG A 47 -21.43 -43.01 23.14
C ARG A 47 -21.19 -41.81 24.07
N PRO A 48 -20.12 -41.00 23.90
CA PRO A 48 -20.00 -39.72 24.61
C PRO A 48 -20.99 -38.70 24.02
N MET A 49 -21.69 -37.93 24.86
CA MET A 49 -22.69 -36.94 24.43
C MET A 49 -22.11 -35.78 23.60
N LEU A 50 -20.86 -35.38 23.80
CA LEU A 50 -20.33 -34.17 23.14
C LEU A 50 -20.24 -34.30 21.61
N LEU A 51 -20.00 -35.50 21.10
CA LEU A 51 -20.02 -35.83 19.66
C LEU A 51 -21.43 -36.16 19.13
N GLN A 52 -22.47 -35.81 19.90
CA GLN A 52 -23.88 -35.88 19.51
C GLN A 52 -24.53 -34.48 19.50
N LEU A 53 -23.78 -33.43 19.85
CA LEU A 53 -24.19 -32.06 19.57
C LEU A 53 -24.22 -31.84 18.05
N PRO A 54 -25.20 -31.10 17.51
CA PRO A 54 -25.18 -30.61 16.13
C PRO A 54 -23.85 -29.95 15.78
N ALA A 55 -23.46 -29.99 14.51
CA ALA A 55 -22.18 -29.43 14.05
C ALA A 55 -22.07 -27.95 14.42
N GLU A 56 -23.17 -27.21 14.29
CA GLU A 56 -23.30 -25.79 14.60
C GLU A 56 -22.99 -25.49 16.07
N LEU A 57 -23.32 -26.39 17.01
CA LEU A 57 -22.98 -26.22 18.43
C LEU A 57 -21.55 -26.67 18.76
N GLN A 58 -20.95 -27.56 17.96
CA GLN A 58 -19.53 -27.87 18.09
C GLN A 58 -18.68 -26.71 17.54
N ASP A 59 -19.09 -26.12 16.42
CA ASP A 59 -18.46 -24.94 15.82
C ASP A 59 -18.65 -23.69 16.69
N LEU A 60 -19.84 -23.44 17.26
CA LEU A 60 -20.05 -22.34 18.21
C LEU A 60 -19.14 -22.45 19.46
N ILE A 61 -18.87 -23.69 19.92
CA ILE A 61 -17.93 -23.96 21.02
C ILE A 61 -16.47 -23.76 20.58
N ILE A 62 -16.14 -24.00 19.30
CA ILE A 62 -14.81 -23.76 18.74
C ILE A 62 -14.57 -22.25 18.57
N ASP A 63 -15.54 -21.51 18.03
CA ASP A 63 -15.48 -20.04 17.85
C ASP A 63 -15.34 -19.32 19.21
N LEU A 64 -16.14 -19.70 20.21
CA LEU A 64 -16.02 -19.21 21.60
C LEU A 64 -14.65 -19.48 22.24
N LEU A 65 -13.87 -20.45 21.73
CA LEU A 65 -12.53 -20.78 22.21
C LEU A 65 -11.39 -20.11 21.41
N GLU A 66 -11.68 -19.55 20.24
CA GLU A 66 -10.66 -18.95 19.36
C GLU A 66 -10.46 -17.44 19.66
N ASP A 67 -11.54 -16.73 20.05
CA ASP A 67 -11.51 -15.29 20.40
C ASP A 67 -11.00 -15.02 21.84
N ASP A 68 -11.37 -15.81 22.85
CA ASP A 68 -11.08 -15.49 24.26
C ASP A 68 -9.77 -16.08 24.80
N LYS A 69 -8.65 -15.59 24.26
CA LYS A 69 -7.29 -15.94 24.69
C LYS A 69 -6.96 -15.59 26.15
N LYS A 70 -7.76 -14.74 26.81
CA LYS A 70 -7.54 -14.32 28.20
C LYS A 70 -8.22 -15.26 29.22
N ASN A 71 -9.36 -15.87 28.86
CA ASN A 71 -10.09 -16.79 29.75
C ASN A 71 -9.79 -18.29 29.54
N LEU A 72 -8.95 -18.66 28.58
CA LEU A 72 -8.44 -20.02 28.38
C LEU A 72 -7.87 -20.71 29.66
N PRO A 73 -7.17 -20.02 30.59
CA PRO A 73 -6.77 -20.58 31.88
C PRO A 73 -7.95 -20.90 32.82
N SER A 74 -9.07 -20.19 32.68
CA SER A 74 -10.29 -20.40 33.46
C SER A 74 -11.10 -21.59 32.91
N LEU A 75 -11.17 -21.74 31.58
CA LEU A 75 -11.77 -22.91 30.91
C LEU A 75 -11.06 -24.23 31.23
N ALA A 76 -9.75 -24.19 31.48
CA ALA A 76 -9.02 -25.34 32.01
C ALA A 76 -9.59 -25.83 33.36
N LEU A 77 -10.15 -24.95 34.20
CA LEU A 77 -10.69 -25.30 35.51
C LEU A 77 -12.08 -25.96 35.45
N VAL A 78 -12.84 -25.76 34.35
CA VAL A 78 -14.24 -26.20 34.22
C VAL A 78 -14.38 -27.72 34.18
N ASN A 79 -13.68 -28.41 33.27
CA ASN A 79 -13.45 -29.86 33.38
C ASN A 79 -12.25 -30.31 32.52
N ARG A 80 -11.87 -31.59 32.69
CA ARG A 80 -10.71 -32.22 32.03
C ARG A 80 -10.70 -32.12 30.49
N ARG A 81 -11.85 -32.11 29.82
CA ARG A 81 -11.95 -32.14 28.33
C ARG A 81 -11.71 -30.76 27.70
N CYS A 82 -12.19 -29.68 28.32
CA CYS A 82 -11.88 -28.31 27.88
C CYS A 82 -10.38 -28.02 27.97
N ARG A 83 -9.71 -28.58 28.99
CA ARG A 83 -8.26 -28.52 29.19
C ARG A 83 -7.46 -29.22 28.08
N GLU A 84 -8.00 -30.29 27.49
CA GLU A 84 -7.36 -31.03 26.38
C GLU A 84 -7.54 -30.30 25.02
N LEU A 85 -8.65 -29.59 24.81
CA LEU A 85 -8.89 -28.74 23.63
C LEU A 85 -7.97 -27.50 23.60
N ALA A 86 -7.88 -26.79 24.73
CA ALA A 86 -7.01 -25.62 24.91
C ALA A 86 -5.54 -25.88 24.52
N LEU A 87 -5.04 -27.08 24.83
CA LEU A 87 -3.65 -27.48 24.60
C LEU A 87 -3.33 -27.82 23.13
N GLN A 88 -4.33 -27.95 22.24
CA GLN A 88 -4.12 -28.47 20.88
C GLN A 88 -3.90 -27.40 19.79
N ARG A 89 -4.06 -26.09 20.06
CA ARG A 89 -3.95 -25.04 19.01
C ARG A 89 -2.99 -23.87 19.27
N GLN A 90 -2.38 -23.72 20.45
CA GLN A 90 -1.76 -22.42 20.83
C GLN A 90 -0.33 -22.10 20.35
N PHE A 91 0.44 -23.02 19.74
CA PHE A 91 1.86 -22.75 19.44
C PHE A 91 2.34 -23.08 18.02
N LYS A 92 1.46 -23.08 17.01
CA LYS A 92 1.87 -23.42 15.64
C LYS A 92 3.00 -22.54 15.10
N GLU A 93 3.09 -21.27 15.50
CA GLU A 93 4.19 -20.35 15.14
C GLU A 93 4.67 -19.52 16.35
N ILE A 94 5.98 -19.28 16.47
CA ILE A 94 6.58 -18.38 17.47
C ILE A 94 7.59 -17.44 16.79
N ARG A 95 7.49 -16.12 17.07
CA ARG A 95 8.47 -15.12 16.66
C ARG A 95 9.37 -14.72 17.84
N PHE A 96 10.69 -14.74 17.62
CA PHE A 96 11.70 -14.28 18.56
C PHE A 96 12.38 -13.02 18.04
N SER A 97 12.94 -12.24 18.96
CA SER A 97 13.79 -11.09 18.68
C SER A 97 14.80 -10.91 19.83
N HIS A 98 15.59 -9.84 19.83
CA HIS A 98 16.51 -9.53 20.93
C HIS A 98 15.80 -9.04 22.21
N SER A 99 14.46 -8.89 22.21
CA SER A 99 13.63 -8.30 23.27
C SER A 99 13.75 -9.00 24.66
N PRO A 100 13.43 -8.33 25.78
CA PRO A 100 13.51 -8.96 27.11
C PRO A 100 12.49 -10.09 27.27
N ARG A 101 11.36 -9.99 26.57
CA ARG A 101 10.28 -10.99 26.55
C ARG A 101 10.78 -12.28 25.88
N SER A 102 11.41 -12.18 24.71
CA SER A 102 12.05 -13.31 24.03
C SER A 102 13.13 -13.97 24.90
N ARG A 103 13.96 -13.19 25.61
CA ARG A 103 14.98 -13.72 26.55
C ARG A 103 14.40 -14.50 27.72
N LYS A 104 13.22 -14.10 28.24
CA LYS A 104 12.52 -14.82 29.31
C LYS A 104 11.94 -16.13 28.78
N LEU A 105 11.38 -16.11 27.57
CA LEU A 105 10.86 -17.30 26.90
C LEU A 105 11.98 -18.30 26.55
N PHE A 106 13.12 -17.84 26.03
CA PHE A 106 14.28 -18.68 25.78
C PHE A 106 14.81 -19.35 27.05
N ARG A 107 15.02 -18.59 28.13
CA ARG A 107 15.45 -19.17 29.41
C ARG A 107 14.44 -20.19 29.95
N HIS A 108 13.15 -20.02 29.71
CA HIS A 108 12.13 -20.99 30.11
C HIS A 108 12.11 -22.27 29.24
N MET A 109 12.67 -22.25 28.03
CA MET A 109 12.84 -23.43 27.17
C MET A 109 14.23 -24.09 27.32
N ASP A 110 15.24 -23.32 27.69
CA ASP A 110 16.61 -23.79 27.96
C ASP A 110 16.79 -24.29 29.41
N ASP A 111 15.85 -23.96 30.31
CA ASP A 111 15.90 -24.31 31.74
C ASP A 111 16.21 -25.80 31.94
N ARG A 112 17.33 -26.08 32.62
CA ARG A 112 17.90 -27.43 32.69
C ARG A 112 17.31 -28.27 33.83
N ASP A 113 16.62 -27.63 34.77
CA ASP A 113 15.99 -28.29 35.91
C ASP A 113 14.61 -28.87 35.53
N GLY A 114 14.63 -30.11 35.02
CA GLY A 114 13.45 -30.88 34.57
C GLY A 114 12.47 -31.28 35.68
N SER A 115 11.88 -30.29 36.36
CA SER A 115 11.13 -30.46 37.61
C SER A 115 9.65 -30.05 37.56
N ASN A 116 9.13 -29.53 36.43
CA ASN A 116 7.71 -29.19 36.29
C ASN A 116 7.04 -29.86 35.07
N LEU A 117 6.02 -30.66 35.35
CA LEU A 117 5.34 -31.56 34.42
C LEU A 117 4.19 -30.89 33.65
N LEU A 118 4.53 -29.91 32.81
CA LEU A 118 3.76 -29.56 31.63
C LEU A 118 4.61 -29.94 30.42
N LEU A 119 4.00 -30.46 29.34
CA LEU A 119 4.72 -30.64 28.07
C LEU A 119 5.28 -29.27 27.69
N PRO A 120 6.61 -29.10 27.53
CA PRO A 120 7.17 -27.80 27.26
C PRO A 120 6.56 -27.28 25.96
N ILE A 121 6.28 -25.97 25.95
CA ILE A 121 5.74 -25.19 24.82
C ILE A 121 6.34 -25.63 23.47
N SER A 122 7.64 -25.96 23.50
CA SER A 122 8.48 -26.38 22.40
C SER A 122 8.03 -27.64 21.65
N VAL A 123 7.27 -28.55 22.26
CA VAL A 123 6.72 -29.74 21.58
C VAL A 123 5.60 -29.37 20.60
N TRP A 124 4.96 -28.21 20.79
CA TRP A 124 3.82 -27.75 20.00
C TRP A 124 4.23 -26.78 18.88
N VAL A 125 5.51 -26.40 18.82
CA VAL A 125 6.04 -25.42 17.87
C VAL A 125 6.28 -26.05 16.51
N ARG A 126 5.61 -25.50 15.48
CA ARG A 126 5.72 -25.96 14.07
C ARG A 126 6.46 -24.96 13.19
N LYS A 127 6.45 -23.67 13.52
CA LYS A 127 7.22 -22.63 12.84
C LYS A 127 7.91 -21.71 13.84
N VAL A 128 9.14 -21.30 13.53
CA VAL A 128 9.90 -20.31 14.29
C VAL A 128 10.44 -19.25 13.36
N THR A 129 10.31 -17.99 13.76
CA THR A 129 10.86 -16.83 13.06
C THR A 129 11.78 -16.05 13.99
N PHE A 130 13.06 -15.88 13.66
CA PHE A 130 13.96 -14.99 14.40
C PHE A 130 14.11 -13.67 13.65
N ALA A 131 13.56 -12.61 14.24
CA ALA A 131 13.38 -11.31 13.59
C ALA A 131 14.23 -10.20 14.22
N PRO A 132 14.65 -9.20 13.43
CA PRO A 132 15.43 -8.07 13.92
C PRO A 132 14.65 -7.23 14.93
N ASP A 133 15.35 -6.73 15.95
CA ASP A 133 14.82 -5.81 16.96
C ASP A 133 15.36 -4.41 16.71
N TRP A 134 14.69 -3.66 15.83
CA TRP A 134 15.13 -2.33 15.38
C TRP A 134 15.21 -1.30 16.52
N GLY A 135 14.47 -1.50 17.62
CA GLY A 135 14.55 -0.67 18.82
C GLY A 135 15.83 -0.88 19.64
N TRP A 136 16.62 -1.93 19.39
CA TRP A 136 17.77 -2.30 20.22
C TRP A 136 19.15 -2.07 19.58
N ALA A 137 19.30 -0.93 18.89
CA ALA A 137 20.58 -0.50 18.31
C ALA A 137 21.73 -0.42 19.33
N SER A 138 21.43 -0.14 20.61
CA SER A 138 22.38 0.11 21.71
C SER A 138 22.99 -1.14 22.39
N SER A 139 22.56 -2.36 22.06
CA SER A 139 23.12 -3.57 22.71
C SER A 139 24.52 -3.90 22.17
N GLY A 140 25.55 -3.92 23.03
CA GLY A 140 26.92 -4.28 22.64
C GLY A 140 27.05 -5.67 21.99
N ARG A 141 28.05 -5.83 21.10
CA ARG A 141 28.25 -7.01 20.24
C ARG A 141 28.20 -8.35 21.00
N GLU A 142 28.75 -8.36 22.21
CA GLU A 142 28.82 -9.57 23.04
C GLU A 142 27.45 -10.03 23.55
N SER A 143 26.53 -9.11 23.83
CA SER A 143 25.14 -9.45 24.20
C SER A 143 24.43 -10.14 23.04
N ARG A 144 24.53 -9.59 21.82
CA ARG A 144 23.93 -10.20 20.61
C ARG A 144 24.48 -11.60 20.36
N LYS A 145 25.79 -11.82 20.54
CA LYS A 145 26.40 -13.17 20.44
C LYS A 145 25.79 -14.15 21.45
N ARG A 146 25.68 -13.78 22.74
CA ARG A 146 25.10 -14.65 23.77
C ARG A 146 23.64 -15.02 23.47
N TYR A 147 22.83 -14.10 22.95
CA TYR A 147 21.43 -14.39 22.58
C TYR A 147 21.29 -15.29 21.36
N LYS A 148 22.14 -15.08 20.33
CA LYS A 148 22.20 -15.95 19.16
C LYS A 148 22.51 -17.41 19.55
N ASN A 149 23.52 -17.62 20.39
CA ASN A 149 23.91 -18.96 20.84
C ASN A 149 22.82 -19.64 21.71
N LEU A 150 22.05 -18.87 22.49
CA LEU A 150 20.90 -19.38 23.23
C LEU A 150 19.76 -19.83 22.31
N PHE A 151 19.48 -19.05 21.25
CA PHE A 151 18.51 -19.43 20.23
C PHE A 151 18.91 -20.72 19.51
N PHE A 152 20.19 -20.84 19.13
CA PHE A 152 20.75 -22.03 18.50
C PHE A 152 20.59 -23.29 19.38
N SER A 153 20.85 -23.20 20.68
CA SER A 153 20.60 -24.30 21.64
C SER A 153 19.13 -24.78 21.63
N VAL A 154 18.18 -23.83 21.57
CA VAL A 154 16.74 -24.11 21.59
C VAL A 154 16.27 -24.79 20.31
N ILE A 155 16.65 -24.30 19.13
CA ILE A 155 16.25 -24.94 17.85
C ILE A 155 16.91 -26.32 17.65
N ALA A 156 18.12 -26.51 18.17
CA ALA A 156 18.86 -27.77 18.05
C ALA A 156 18.32 -28.90 18.93
N SER A 157 17.82 -28.59 20.13
CA SER A 157 17.56 -29.62 21.16
C SER A 157 16.18 -29.57 21.82
N LYS A 158 15.45 -28.46 21.70
CA LYS A 158 14.21 -28.23 22.46
C LYS A 158 12.95 -28.30 21.61
N LEU A 159 13.03 -28.06 20.30
CA LEU A 159 11.89 -28.03 19.36
C LEU A 159 11.86 -29.31 18.48
N PRO A 160 11.31 -30.45 18.97
CA PRO A 160 11.36 -31.73 18.25
C PRO A 160 10.35 -31.85 17.09
N ASN A 161 9.46 -30.87 16.92
CA ASN A 161 8.32 -30.91 16.00
C ASN A 161 8.29 -29.70 15.04
N LEU A 162 9.42 -28.98 14.92
CA LEU A 162 9.54 -27.81 14.06
C LEU A 162 9.46 -28.26 12.59
N ASP A 163 8.61 -27.64 11.79
CA ASP A 163 8.53 -27.83 10.33
C ASP A 163 9.32 -26.75 9.59
N VAL A 164 9.22 -25.49 10.07
CA VAL A 164 9.72 -24.28 9.38
C VAL A 164 10.60 -23.44 10.30
N LEU A 165 11.79 -23.05 9.81
CA LEU A 165 12.66 -22.06 10.44
C LEU A 165 12.84 -20.85 9.52
N VAL A 166 12.53 -19.66 10.03
CA VAL A 166 12.74 -18.38 9.34
C VAL A 166 13.78 -17.56 10.11
N TRP A 167 14.74 -16.98 9.41
CA TRP A 167 15.78 -16.10 9.94
C TRP A 167 15.77 -14.80 9.14
N GLU A 168 15.42 -13.68 9.79
CA GLU A 168 15.28 -12.35 9.18
C GLU A 168 16.31 -11.34 9.72
N ASP A 169 17.17 -11.76 10.67
CA ASP A 169 18.08 -10.90 11.43
C ASP A 169 19.46 -10.75 10.77
N GLN A 170 20.02 -9.54 10.80
CA GLN A 170 21.31 -9.25 10.15
C GLN A 170 22.55 -9.70 10.96
N ALA A 171 22.39 -10.33 12.13
CA ALA A 171 23.52 -10.91 12.85
C ALA A 171 24.08 -12.12 12.11
N GLY A 172 25.39 -12.11 11.88
CA GLY A 172 26.03 -13.14 11.06
C GLY A 172 25.94 -14.55 11.63
N LEU A 173 25.62 -15.48 10.73
CA LEU A 173 25.67 -16.93 10.95
C LEU A 173 27.13 -17.40 11.03
N ASP A 174 27.41 -18.39 11.87
CA ASP A 174 28.72 -18.99 12.11
C ASP A 174 28.58 -20.51 12.36
N ASN A 175 29.67 -21.19 12.71
CA ASN A 175 29.70 -22.65 12.92
C ASN A 175 28.62 -23.14 13.90
N ASP A 176 28.31 -22.35 14.94
CA ASP A 176 27.28 -22.66 15.94
C ASP A 176 25.88 -22.78 15.32
N PHE A 177 25.59 -22.04 14.24
CA PHE A 177 24.34 -22.18 13.48
C PHE A 177 24.29 -23.51 12.74
N ILE A 178 25.40 -23.89 12.09
CA ILE A 178 25.50 -25.13 11.31
C ILE A 178 25.35 -26.36 12.21
N GLU A 179 25.96 -26.35 13.40
CA GLU A 179 25.74 -27.40 14.40
C GLU A 179 24.27 -27.46 14.83
N ALA A 180 23.66 -26.29 15.10
CA ALA A 180 22.28 -26.23 15.55
C ALA A 180 21.25 -26.72 14.51
N ILE A 181 21.42 -26.39 13.22
CA ILE A 181 20.53 -26.91 12.17
C ILE A 181 20.74 -28.40 11.91
N SER A 182 21.93 -28.94 12.20
CA SER A 182 22.22 -30.38 12.06
C SER A 182 21.44 -31.27 13.05
N HIS A 183 20.87 -30.68 14.10
CA HIS A 183 20.00 -31.36 15.07
C HIS A 183 18.55 -30.86 15.03
N CYS A 184 18.27 -29.83 14.22
CA CYS A 184 16.95 -29.23 14.07
C CYS A 184 15.99 -30.18 13.33
N SER A 185 14.72 -30.19 13.73
CA SER A 185 13.67 -31.00 13.09
C SER A 185 13.04 -30.38 11.84
N ALA A 186 13.31 -29.09 11.59
CA ALA A 186 12.75 -28.34 10.47
C ALA A 186 13.16 -28.90 9.10
N LYS A 187 12.26 -28.77 8.12
CA LYS A 187 12.48 -29.19 6.73
C LYS A 187 12.35 -28.05 5.73
N HIS A 188 11.77 -26.93 6.16
CA HIS A 188 11.72 -25.68 5.41
C HIS A 188 12.57 -24.63 6.14
N PHE A 189 13.58 -24.11 5.46
CA PHE A 189 14.42 -23.02 5.95
C PHE A 189 14.26 -21.80 5.05
N LYS A 190 14.00 -20.64 5.66
CA LYS A 190 13.95 -19.34 4.98
C LYS A 190 14.95 -18.40 5.64
N LEU A 191 16.03 -18.10 4.94
CA LEU A 191 17.16 -17.34 5.46
C LEU A 191 17.27 -16.03 4.66
N GLU A 192 16.81 -14.94 5.25
CA GLU A 192 16.70 -13.63 4.60
C GLU A 192 17.80 -12.66 5.06
N LEU A 193 18.30 -11.85 4.12
CA LEU A 193 19.31 -10.81 4.33
C LEU A 193 20.56 -11.28 5.09
N ILE A 194 21.04 -12.51 4.82
CA ILE A 194 22.16 -13.12 5.54
C ILE A 194 23.46 -12.31 5.32
N GLY A 195 24.05 -11.79 6.39
CA GLY A 195 25.39 -11.21 6.38
C GLY A 195 26.45 -12.19 6.92
N ILE A 196 27.39 -12.66 6.09
CA ILE A 196 28.44 -13.59 6.51
C ILE A 196 29.74 -12.82 6.79
N ILE A 197 30.06 -12.66 8.07
CA ILE A 197 31.00 -11.62 8.56
C ILE A 197 32.38 -12.19 8.97
N LYS A 198 32.55 -13.52 9.08
CA LYS A 198 33.78 -14.16 9.58
C LYS A 198 34.29 -15.32 8.73
N PRO A 199 35.62 -15.51 8.62
CA PRO A 199 36.26 -16.69 8.04
C PRO A 199 35.63 -18.00 8.53
N TRP A 200 35.03 -18.74 7.60
CA TRP A 200 34.38 -20.02 7.89
C TRP A 200 35.42 -21.16 7.93
N LEU A 201 36.15 -21.25 9.05
CA LEU A 201 37.35 -22.09 9.19
C LEU A 201 37.10 -23.53 9.71
N GLY A 202 35.86 -23.89 10.01
CA GLY A 202 35.53 -25.18 10.62
C GLY A 202 35.16 -26.26 9.61
N ARG A 203 35.87 -27.41 9.61
CA ARG A 203 35.29 -28.64 9.07
C ARG A 203 34.26 -29.17 10.11
N PRO A 204 32.96 -29.26 9.79
CA PRO A 204 31.97 -29.79 10.73
C PRO A 204 32.22 -31.28 11.00
N SER A 205 31.68 -31.80 12.10
CA SER A 205 31.88 -33.18 12.54
C SER A 205 31.55 -34.21 11.43
N PRO A 206 32.38 -35.25 11.20
CA PRO A 206 32.09 -36.30 10.22
C PRO A 206 30.81 -37.11 10.51
N ALA A 207 30.31 -37.09 11.74
CA ALA A 207 29.29 -38.02 12.23
C ALA A 207 27.86 -37.79 11.70
N LEU A 208 27.55 -36.61 11.14
CA LEU A 208 26.25 -36.29 10.55
C LEU A 208 26.42 -36.02 9.06
N THR A 209 26.12 -37.01 8.23
CA THR A 209 26.44 -37.00 6.80
C THR A 209 25.53 -36.12 5.96
N GLN A 210 24.23 -36.03 6.28
CA GLN A 210 23.18 -35.41 5.45
C GLN A 210 22.07 -34.77 6.32
N TRP A 211 21.39 -33.73 5.83
CA TRP A 211 20.27 -33.02 6.47
C TRP A 211 18.94 -33.19 5.69
N ASP A 212 17.81 -33.45 6.35
CA ASP A 212 16.47 -33.60 5.72
C ASP A 212 15.79 -32.24 5.40
N ILE A 213 16.56 -31.29 4.85
CA ILE A 213 16.04 -30.03 4.32
C ILE A 213 15.43 -30.30 2.95
N ARG A 214 14.15 -29.92 2.79
CA ARG A 214 13.35 -30.12 1.57
C ARG A 214 13.03 -28.83 0.85
N PHE A 215 12.83 -27.75 1.60
CA PHE A 215 12.52 -26.43 1.06
C PHE A 215 13.54 -25.43 1.61
N LEU A 216 14.22 -24.71 0.72
CA LEU A 216 15.27 -23.77 1.10
C LEU A 216 15.08 -22.46 0.34
N ASP A 217 14.77 -21.40 1.08
CA ASP A 217 14.75 -20.03 0.58
C ASP A 217 16.00 -19.30 1.10
N LEU A 218 16.83 -18.78 0.20
CA LEU A 218 18.05 -18.04 0.49
C LEU A 218 17.97 -16.64 -0.13
N ASP A 219 18.07 -15.59 0.68
CA ASP A 219 18.35 -14.22 0.23
C ASP A 219 19.66 -13.73 0.87
N ILE A 220 20.72 -13.64 0.07
CA ILE A 220 22.06 -13.27 0.53
C ILE A 220 22.28 -11.78 0.28
N LYS A 221 22.64 -11.03 1.35
CA LYS A 221 22.92 -9.60 1.26
C LYS A 221 24.43 -9.33 1.34
N PHE A 222 24.97 -8.72 0.29
CA PHE A 222 26.34 -8.22 0.24
C PHE A 222 26.37 -6.73 0.63
N ASP A 223 26.65 -6.43 1.91
CA ASP A 223 26.56 -5.06 2.46
C ASP A 223 27.84 -4.23 2.20
N TYR A 224 28.17 -3.99 0.92
CA TYR A 224 29.35 -3.22 0.51
C TYR A 224 29.12 -1.69 0.42
N LEU A 225 27.86 -1.22 0.42
CA LEU A 225 27.53 0.20 0.19
C LEU A 225 27.80 1.17 1.34
N ARG A 226 28.05 0.68 2.57
CA ARG A 226 28.29 1.56 3.73
C ARG A 226 29.74 1.99 3.91
N GLU A 227 30.67 1.32 3.23
CA GLU A 227 32.12 1.54 3.32
C GLU A 227 32.70 1.45 1.89
N PRO A 228 32.82 2.57 1.14
CA PRO A 228 33.24 2.57 -0.27
C PRO A 228 34.59 1.90 -0.55
N ASP A 229 35.45 1.79 0.47
CA ASP A 229 36.77 1.18 0.39
C ASP A 229 36.74 -0.38 0.27
N LEU A 230 35.56 -1.00 0.35
CA LEU A 230 35.36 -2.46 0.32
C LEU A 230 35.03 -3.06 -1.06
N ASP A 231 35.35 -2.38 -2.17
CA ASP A 231 35.18 -2.97 -3.51
C ASP A 231 36.08 -4.23 -3.69
N PRO A 232 35.52 -5.42 -3.94
CA PRO A 232 36.30 -6.63 -4.17
C PRO A 232 37.17 -6.58 -5.44
N THR A 233 36.78 -5.78 -6.44
CA THR A 233 37.52 -5.64 -7.71
C THR A 233 38.82 -4.84 -7.55
N LEU A 234 38.93 -4.06 -6.47
CA LEU A 234 40.17 -3.38 -6.05
C LEU A 234 41.11 -4.28 -5.22
N GLY A 235 40.80 -5.58 -5.11
CA GLY A 235 41.65 -6.55 -4.41
C GLY A 235 41.59 -6.47 -2.87
N ASN A 236 40.55 -5.86 -2.30
CA ASN A 236 40.43 -5.67 -0.85
C ASN A 236 40.41 -7.02 -0.09
N PRO A 237 41.39 -7.31 0.81
CA PRO A 237 41.48 -8.60 1.50
C PRO A 237 40.28 -8.93 2.40
N VAL A 238 39.63 -7.91 2.97
CA VAL A 238 38.45 -8.09 3.84
C VAL A 238 37.23 -8.47 3.00
N ALA A 239 37.09 -7.87 1.82
CA ALA A 239 36.01 -8.18 0.90
C ALA A 239 36.14 -9.61 0.34
N ILE A 240 37.36 -9.99 -0.09
CA ILE A 240 37.70 -11.35 -0.53
C ILE A 240 37.41 -12.38 0.57
N ALA A 241 37.90 -12.15 1.80
CA ALA A 241 37.66 -13.07 2.91
C ALA A 241 36.17 -13.27 3.24
N ARG A 242 35.30 -12.27 3.03
CA ARG A 242 33.84 -12.42 3.18
C ARG A 242 33.22 -13.26 2.06
N ILE A 243 33.72 -13.14 0.83
CA ILE A 243 33.29 -13.94 -0.33
C ILE A 243 33.69 -15.41 -0.13
N ASP A 244 34.92 -15.67 0.32
CA ASP A 244 35.40 -17.02 0.66
C ASP A 244 34.59 -17.65 1.79
N SER A 245 34.27 -16.86 2.82
CA SER A 245 33.42 -17.30 3.94
C SER A 245 32.00 -17.67 3.48
N THR A 246 31.42 -16.86 2.60
CA THR A 246 30.09 -17.11 2.01
C THR A 246 30.12 -18.37 1.14
N SER A 247 31.16 -18.53 0.34
CA SER A 247 31.39 -19.71 -0.51
C SER A 247 31.55 -20.98 0.33
N ALA A 248 32.33 -20.94 1.42
CA ALA A 248 32.53 -22.08 2.33
C ALA A 248 31.25 -22.49 3.08
N PHE A 249 30.45 -21.51 3.52
CA PHE A 249 29.13 -21.75 4.13
C PHE A 249 28.18 -22.45 3.15
N LEU A 250 28.04 -21.92 1.93
CA LEU A 250 27.15 -22.47 0.89
C LEU A 250 27.59 -23.86 0.44
N ASN A 251 28.90 -24.08 0.25
CA ASN A 251 29.46 -25.41 -0.03
C ASN A 251 29.09 -26.43 1.05
N THR A 252 29.13 -26.02 2.32
CA THR A 252 28.76 -26.90 3.44
C THR A 252 27.26 -27.16 3.46
N LEU A 253 26.43 -26.13 3.31
CA LEU A 253 24.96 -26.24 3.27
C LEU A 253 24.52 -27.18 2.15
N PHE A 254 24.94 -26.93 0.91
CA PHE A 254 24.51 -27.74 -0.23
C PHE A 254 25.01 -29.18 -0.18
N ARG A 255 26.28 -29.44 0.16
CA ARG A 255 26.78 -30.83 0.30
C ARG A 255 26.01 -31.64 1.35
N ARG A 256 25.36 -30.99 2.32
CA ARG A 256 24.56 -31.65 3.36
C ARG A 256 23.09 -31.84 2.96
N CYS A 257 22.50 -30.97 2.16
CA CYS A 257 21.07 -31.06 1.79
C CYS A 257 20.77 -31.48 0.34
N SER A 258 21.75 -31.59 -0.56
CA SER A 258 21.47 -31.71 -2.00
C SER A 258 20.63 -32.94 -2.37
N SER A 259 20.86 -34.08 -1.70
CA SER A 259 20.14 -35.33 -1.92
C SER A 259 18.75 -35.40 -1.29
N THR A 260 18.34 -34.39 -0.51
CA THR A 260 17.03 -34.28 0.17
C THR A 260 16.20 -33.08 -0.29
N LEU A 261 16.84 -32.11 -0.95
CA LEU A 261 16.22 -30.85 -1.36
C LEU A 261 15.20 -31.07 -2.49
N GLU A 262 13.95 -30.66 -2.25
CA GLU A 262 12.83 -30.74 -3.21
C GLU A 262 12.56 -29.38 -3.89
N SER A 263 12.87 -28.27 -3.21
CA SER A 263 12.72 -26.89 -3.71
C SER A 263 13.83 -25.96 -3.23
N LEU A 264 14.39 -25.18 -4.16
CA LEU A 264 15.39 -24.14 -3.87
C LEU A 264 14.95 -22.80 -4.48
N ASN A 265 14.79 -21.79 -3.64
CA ASN A 265 14.65 -20.40 -4.06
C ASN A 265 15.90 -19.63 -3.62
N TRP A 266 16.67 -19.08 -4.55
CA TRP A 266 17.91 -18.36 -4.26
C TRP A 266 17.94 -16.99 -4.93
N SER A 267 17.94 -15.95 -4.09
CA SER A 267 18.26 -14.57 -4.44
C SER A 267 19.60 -14.13 -3.87
N HIS A 268 20.32 -13.26 -4.58
CA HIS A 268 21.34 -12.43 -3.94
C HIS A 268 21.27 -10.98 -4.42
N LYS A 269 21.24 -10.05 -3.47
CA LYS A 269 21.24 -8.61 -3.76
C LYS A 269 22.68 -8.12 -3.90
N LEU A 270 23.23 -8.22 -5.10
CA LEU A 270 24.43 -7.47 -5.50
C LEU A 270 24.02 -6.04 -5.85
N VAL A 271 24.65 -5.06 -5.20
CA VAL A 271 24.53 -3.67 -5.62
C VAL A 271 25.50 -3.45 -6.79
N LEU A 272 24.93 -3.22 -7.98
CA LEU A 272 25.55 -2.65 -9.18
C LEU A 272 26.97 -3.12 -9.55
N GLY A 273 27.05 -4.01 -10.55
CA GLY A 273 28.19 -4.08 -11.47
C GLY A 273 29.45 -4.85 -11.04
N SER A 274 29.58 -5.26 -9.78
CA SER A 274 30.80 -5.97 -9.33
C SER A 274 30.89 -7.41 -9.87
N ALA A 275 32.01 -7.75 -10.50
CA ALA A 275 32.26 -9.05 -11.15
C ALA A 275 32.58 -10.20 -10.16
N VAL A 276 31.91 -10.21 -9.01
CA VAL A 276 32.17 -11.09 -7.88
C VAL A 276 31.52 -12.45 -8.09
N LYS A 277 32.31 -13.52 -7.99
CA LYS A 277 31.84 -14.90 -8.13
C LYS A 277 31.97 -15.67 -6.81
N LEU A 278 30.94 -16.46 -6.49
CA LEU A 278 30.98 -17.43 -5.40
C LEU A 278 31.64 -18.72 -5.88
N SER A 279 32.63 -19.22 -5.15
CA SER A 279 33.36 -20.44 -5.49
C SER A 279 32.71 -21.66 -4.86
N LEU A 280 31.87 -22.37 -5.61
CA LEU A 280 31.26 -23.62 -5.17
C LEU A 280 31.92 -24.83 -5.84
N ASP A 281 32.13 -25.90 -5.05
CA ASP A 281 32.66 -27.19 -5.48
C ASP A 281 31.60 -27.95 -6.30
N SER A 282 31.39 -27.46 -7.53
CA SER A 282 30.40 -27.99 -8.47
C SER A 282 30.71 -29.39 -8.99
N GLU A 283 31.92 -29.91 -8.79
CA GLU A 283 32.31 -31.24 -9.30
C GLU A 283 31.81 -32.39 -8.40
N ASN A 284 31.31 -32.08 -7.19
CA ASN A 284 30.79 -33.05 -6.21
C ASN A 284 29.37 -32.73 -5.71
N LEU A 285 28.60 -31.93 -6.45
CA LEU A 285 27.23 -31.52 -6.07
C LEU A 285 26.20 -32.04 -7.08
N GLU A 286 25.25 -32.85 -6.60
CA GLU A 286 24.10 -33.32 -7.36
C GLU A 286 22.81 -33.15 -6.53
N PHE A 287 21.72 -32.70 -7.19
CA PHE A 287 20.42 -32.45 -6.57
C PHE A 287 19.31 -33.38 -7.10
N PRO A 288 19.39 -34.71 -6.85
CA PRO A 288 18.55 -35.71 -7.51
C PRO A 288 17.04 -35.58 -7.23
N ASN A 289 16.65 -34.92 -6.14
CA ASN A 289 15.25 -34.75 -5.73
C ASN A 289 14.66 -33.37 -6.04
N LEU A 290 15.44 -32.44 -6.60
CA LEU A 290 15.01 -31.06 -6.83
C LEU A 290 13.94 -30.99 -7.92
N ARG A 291 12.77 -30.44 -7.57
CA ARG A 291 11.59 -30.29 -8.44
C ARG A 291 11.32 -28.84 -8.81
N SER A 292 11.67 -27.90 -7.94
CA SER A 292 11.49 -26.48 -8.15
C SER A 292 12.79 -25.72 -7.89
N LEU A 293 13.21 -24.92 -8.86
CA LEU A 293 14.39 -24.06 -8.76
C LEU A 293 14.00 -22.64 -9.18
N LYS A 294 14.15 -21.66 -8.27
CA LYS A 294 13.98 -20.24 -8.56
C LYS A 294 15.28 -19.51 -8.28
N LEU A 295 15.81 -18.83 -9.28
CA LEU A 295 17.04 -18.06 -9.24
C LEU A 295 16.72 -16.59 -9.55
N SER A 296 17.25 -15.66 -8.76
CA SER A 296 16.94 -14.23 -8.92
C SER A 296 18.16 -13.35 -8.64
N HIS A 297 18.43 -12.39 -9.54
CA HIS A 297 19.58 -11.47 -9.50
C HIS A 297 20.96 -12.13 -9.42
N ALA A 298 21.06 -13.41 -9.80
CA ALA A 298 22.23 -14.22 -9.52
C ALA A 298 23.06 -14.57 -10.77
N ASN A 299 24.37 -14.31 -10.70
CA ASN A 299 25.33 -14.63 -11.74
C ASN A 299 26.11 -15.91 -11.37
N PHE A 300 25.78 -17.03 -12.00
CA PHE A 300 26.36 -18.34 -11.69
C PHE A 300 27.48 -18.71 -12.66
N GLU A 301 28.47 -19.46 -12.18
CA GLU A 301 29.38 -20.16 -13.07
C GLU A 301 28.63 -21.26 -13.85
N PRO A 302 28.93 -21.48 -15.15
CA PRO A 302 28.23 -22.46 -15.97
C PRO A 302 28.21 -23.87 -15.36
N LYS A 303 29.36 -24.33 -14.83
CA LYS A 303 29.47 -25.64 -14.15
C LYS A 303 28.49 -25.77 -12.98
N LEU A 304 28.43 -24.74 -12.13
CA LEU A 304 27.54 -24.71 -10.95
C LEU A 304 26.07 -24.71 -11.37
N PHE A 305 25.68 -23.88 -12.34
CA PHE A 305 24.29 -23.83 -12.82
C PHE A 305 23.80 -25.21 -13.27
N LEU A 306 24.64 -25.98 -13.98
CA LEU A 306 24.33 -27.33 -14.42
C LEU A 306 24.08 -28.33 -13.28
N THR A 307 24.65 -28.14 -12.08
CA THR A 307 24.45 -29.07 -10.94
C THR A 307 23.02 -29.10 -10.42
N PHE A 308 22.29 -27.99 -10.55
CA PHE A 308 20.89 -27.89 -10.15
C PHE A 308 19.92 -28.45 -11.19
N LEU A 309 20.41 -28.77 -12.39
CA LEU A 309 19.57 -29.29 -13.48
C LEU A 309 19.58 -30.81 -13.47
N GLY A 310 18.39 -31.41 -13.58
CA GLY A 310 18.25 -32.86 -13.58
C GLY A 310 16.84 -33.31 -13.90
N PRO A 311 16.65 -34.61 -14.20
CA PRO A 311 15.40 -35.16 -14.70
C PRO A 311 14.22 -35.09 -13.72
N SER A 312 14.46 -34.76 -12.44
CA SER A 312 13.46 -34.51 -11.42
C SER A 312 12.86 -33.10 -11.46
N LEU A 313 13.51 -32.15 -12.15
CA LEU A 313 13.10 -30.75 -12.18
C LEU A 313 11.80 -30.59 -12.99
N ARG A 314 10.84 -29.84 -12.44
CA ARG A 314 9.51 -29.57 -13.05
C ARG A 314 9.24 -28.08 -13.20
N HIS A 315 9.74 -27.26 -12.28
CA HIS A 315 9.61 -25.81 -12.30
C HIS A 315 11.00 -25.14 -12.26
N LEU A 316 11.23 -24.19 -13.15
CA LEU A 316 12.47 -23.43 -13.25
C LEU A 316 12.15 -21.95 -13.47
N GLU A 317 12.62 -21.06 -12.59
CA GLU A 317 12.61 -19.61 -12.76
C GLU A 317 14.05 -19.09 -12.75
N ILE A 318 14.44 -18.33 -13.78
CA ILE A 318 15.83 -17.85 -13.97
C ILE A 318 15.90 -16.38 -14.41
N PRO A 319 17.01 -15.67 -14.13
CA PRO A 319 17.29 -14.41 -14.78
C PRO A 319 17.71 -14.62 -16.24
N GLY A 320 17.45 -13.63 -17.11
CA GLY A 320 17.77 -13.68 -18.53
C GLY A 320 19.25 -13.93 -18.85
N THR A 321 20.14 -13.41 -18.01
CA THR A 321 21.60 -13.66 -18.10
C THR A 321 21.97 -15.13 -17.96
N SER A 322 21.15 -15.94 -17.28
CA SER A 322 21.35 -17.40 -17.15
C SER A 322 20.72 -18.20 -18.29
N LEU A 323 19.91 -17.59 -19.15
CA LEU A 323 19.28 -18.31 -20.27
C LEU A 323 20.33 -18.81 -21.27
N ASP A 324 21.38 -18.04 -21.52
CA ASP A 324 22.51 -18.43 -22.36
C ASP A 324 23.27 -19.68 -21.83
N LEU A 325 23.14 -20.02 -20.54
CA LEU A 325 23.71 -21.24 -19.95
C LEU A 325 22.87 -22.49 -20.28
N ILE A 326 21.57 -22.32 -20.51
CA ILE A 326 20.69 -23.38 -21.02
C ILE A 326 21.02 -23.68 -22.48
N THR A 327 21.35 -22.66 -23.27
CA THR A 327 21.21 -22.70 -24.72
C THR A 327 22.53 -23.00 -25.44
N LYS A 328 23.68 -22.81 -24.78
CA LYS A 328 25.02 -23.10 -25.30
C LYS A 328 25.51 -24.54 -25.11
N SER A 329 24.72 -25.42 -24.49
CA SER A 329 25.12 -26.80 -24.15
C SER A 329 24.01 -27.81 -24.46
N PRO A 330 24.20 -28.75 -25.42
CA PRO A 330 23.23 -29.79 -25.74
C PRO A 330 22.83 -30.65 -24.52
N LYS A 331 23.80 -30.90 -23.62
CA LYS A 331 23.60 -31.64 -22.36
C LYS A 331 22.55 -30.98 -21.47
N THR A 332 22.38 -29.66 -21.54
CA THR A 332 21.40 -28.95 -20.72
C THR A 332 19.96 -29.23 -21.16
N CYS A 333 19.71 -29.33 -22.46
CA CYS A 333 18.38 -29.65 -22.99
C CYS A 333 17.93 -31.07 -22.58
N GLU A 334 18.87 -32.03 -22.50
CA GLU A 334 18.59 -33.37 -21.98
C GLU A 334 18.22 -33.37 -20.49
N LEU A 335 18.90 -32.55 -19.67
CA LEU A 335 18.60 -32.41 -18.24
C LEU A 335 17.23 -31.75 -17.99
N LEU A 336 16.79 -30.88 -18.89
CA LEU A 336 15.48 -30.20 -18.83
C LEU A 336 14.35 -30.98 -19.51
N ARG A 337 14.58 -32.22 -19.97
CA ARG A 337 13.63 -33.03 -20.76
C ARG A 337 12.26 -33.28 -20.09
N TYR A 338 12.13 -33.08 -18.78
CA TYR A 338 10.87 -33.24 -18.05
C TYR A 338 10.35 -31.92 -17.43
N LEU A 339 10.89 -30.77 -17.82
CA LEU A 339 10.49 -29.47 -17.29
C LEU A 339 9.07 -29.12 -17.75
N GLN A 340 8.17 -28.81 -16.80
CA GLN A 340 6.78 -28.45 -17.09
C GLN A 340 6.55 -26.94 -17.07
N THR A 341 7.30 -26.18 -16.26
CA THR A 341 7.16 -24.73 -16.14
C THR A 341 8.52 -24.05 -16.22
N LEU A 342 8.62 -23.03 -17.08
CA LEU A 342 9.79 -22.17 -17.21
C LEU A 342 9.37 -20.71 -17.09
N VAL A 343 10.10 -19.96 -16.28
CA VAL A 343 9.97 -18.51 -16.11
C VAL A 343 11.32 -17.86 -16.40
N VAL A 344 11.36 -16.91 -17.33
CA VAL A 344 12.57 -16.16 -17.69
C VAL A 344 12.37 -14.69 -17.40
N ASN A 345 13.24 -14.12 -16.56
CA ASN A 345 13.20 -12.72 -16.11
C ASN A 345 14.36 -11.90 -16.72
N VAL A 346 14.12 -11.21 -17.83
CA VAL A 346 15.12 -10.44 -18.58
C VAL A 346 14.88 -8.94 -18.38
N TYR A 347 15.79 -8.25 -17.69
CA TYR A 347 15.52 -6.88 -17.21
C TYR A 347 16.01 -5.75 -18.12
N GLU A 348 16.90 -6.01 -19.09
CA GLU A 348 17.56 -4.94 -19.85
C GLU A 348 17.69 -5.15 -21.39
N ASP A 349 17.78 -6.39 -21.86
CA ASP A 349 18.04 -6.77 -23.28
C ASP A 349 16.96 -7.70 -23.87
N ASP A 350 16.96 -7.91 -25.20
CA ASP A 350 16.12 -8.93 -25.88
C ASP A 350 16.72 -10.35 -25.77
N ILE A 351 15.89 -11.38 -25.96
CA ILE A 351 16.35 -12.77 -26.00
C ILE A 351 16.96 -13.08 -27.38
N SER A 352 18.22 -13.55 -27.36
CA SER A 352 18.94 -13.94 -28.57
C SER A 352 18.25 -15.09 -29.32
N ASP A 353 18.35 -15.09 -30.64
CA ASP A 353 17.76 -16.10 -31.52
C ASP A 353 18.19 -17.55 -31.18
N PRO A 354 19.48 -17.85 -30.91
CA PRO A 354 19.89 -19.19 -30.45
C PRO A 354 19.22 -19.58 -29.13
N SER A 355 19.03 -18.62 -28.23
CA SER A 355 18.42 -18.87 -26.92
C SER A 355 16.92 -19.15 -27.05
N LEU A 356 16.20 -18.44 -27.91
CA LEU A 356 14.79 -18.78 -28.23
C LEU A 356 14.65 -20.11 -28.98
N ALA A 357 15.55 -20.41 -29.92
CA ALA A 357 15.54 -21.67 -30.66
C ALA A 357 15.71 -22.87 -29.73
N ALA A 358 16.66 -22.80 -28.79
CA ALA A 358 16.88 -23.84 -27.79
C ALA A 358 15.69 -23.96 -26.81
N LEU A 359 15.05 -22.86 -26.39
CA LEU A 359 13.79 -22.94 -25.63
C LEU A 359 12.70 -23.71 -26.39
N GLY A 360 12.59 -23.51 -27.71
CA GLY A 360 11.67 -24.23 -28.57
C GLY A 360 11.88 -25.75 -28.64
N THR A 361 13.01 -26.28 -28.15
CA THR A 361 13.30 -27.73 -28.12
C THR A 361 12.79 -28.46 -26.87
N ILE A 362 12.30 -27.73 -25.85
CA ILE A 362 11.84 -28.30 -24.57
C ILE A 362 10.40 -28.84 -24.71
N ASP A 363 10.23 -29.95 -25.43
CA ASP A 363 8.93 -30.53 -25.81
C ASP A 363 8.00 -30.92 -24.63
N SER A 364 8.54 -31.01 -23.43
CA SER A 364 7.83 -31.31 -22.17
C SER A 364 7.09 -30.11 -21.56
N LEU A 365 7.40 -28.89 -22.00
CA LEU A 365 6.94 -27.67 -21.36
C LEU A 365 5.43 -27.46 -21.49
N GLU A 366 4.73 -27.33 -20.36
CA GLU A 366 3.30 -27.05 -20.29
C GLU A 366 3.02 -25.56 -20.03
N GLN A 367 3.96 -24.83 -19.42
CA GLN A 367 3.84 -23.41 -19.11
C GLN A 367 5.16 -22.65 -19.36
N LEU A 368 5.08 -21.55 -20.12
CA LEU A 368 6.18 -20.63 -20.39
C LEU A 368 5.80 -19.21 -19.98
N ILE A 369 6.62 -18.57 -19.16
CA ILE A 369 6.50 -17.15 -18.81
C ILE A 369 7.78 -16.43 -19.26
N LEU A 370 7.64 -15.48 -20.17
CA LEU A 370 8.70 -14.56 -20.58
C LEU A 370 8.36 -13.17 -20.01
N ARG A 371 9.22 -12.66 -19.14
CA ARG A 371 9.20 -11.27 -18.65
C ARG A 371 10.44 -10.59 -19.22
N VAL A 372 10.28 -9.66 -20.17
CA VAL A 372 11.41 -9.04 -20.88
C VAL A 372 11.19 -7.52 -20.97
N GLY A 373 12.28 -6.75 -20.94
CA GLY A 373 12.28 -5.30 -21.25
C GLY A 373 12.69 -4.40 -20.07
N ARG A 374 13.17 -3.19 -20.40
CA ARG A 374 13.66 -2.23 -19.41
C ARG A 374 12.54 -1.68 -18.52
N ASN A 375 12.75 -1.74 -17.21
CA ASN A 375 11.94 -1.03 -16.24
C ASN A 375 12.22 0.48 -16.35
N THR A 376 11.25 1.26 -16.86
CA THR A 376 11.34 2.73 -16.89
C THR A 376 10.28 3.40 -16.02
N ILE A 377 10.13 2.90 -14.78
CA ILE A 377 9.34 3.42 -13.66
C ILE A 377 7.80 3.37 -13.89
N TRP A 378 7.33 3.49 -15.13
CA TRP A 378 5.91 3.53 -15.49
C TRP A 378 5.53 2.70 -16.74
N LYS A 379 6.50 2.22 -17.52
CA LYS A 379 6.31 1.24 -18.61
C LYS A 379 7.51 0.29 -18.71
N TYR A 380 7.22 -0.92 -19.14
CA TYR A 380 8.17 -1.84 -19.75
C TYR A 380 8.03 -1.74 -21.26
N ASN A 381 9.09 -1.36 -21.96
CA ASN A 381 9.12 -1.39 -23.41
C ASN A 381 9.78 -2.69 -23.88
N TRP A 382 8.97 -3.70 -24.22
CA TRP A 382 9.43 -4.88 -24.96
C TRP A 382 8.87 -4.81 -26.37
N LEU A 383 9.77 -4.78 -27.36
CA LEU A 383 9.43 -4.88 -28.77
C LEU A 383 9.42 -6.36 -29.16
N ILE A 384 8.30 -7.03 -28.92
CA ILE A 384 8.16 -8.45 -29.25
C ILE A 384 8.08 -8.62 -30.79
N ASP A 385 9.10 -9.24 -31.40
CA ASP A 385 8.87 -9.92 -32.69
C ASP A 385 8.10 -11.23 -32.41
N HIS A 386 6.78 -11.11 -32.39
CA HIS A 386 5.87 -12.24 -32.22
C HIS A 386 6.03 -13.31 -33.32
N GLY A 387 6.45 -12.91 -34.52
CA GLY A 387 6.75 -13.83 -35.62
C GLY A 387 8.01 -14.66 -35.34
N LYS A 388 9.08 -14.02 -34.83
CA LYS A 388 10.30 -14.69 -34.33
C LYS A 388 9.95 -15.64 -33.19
N LEU A 389 9.20 -15.19 -32.18
CA LEU A 389 8.75 -16.07 -31.08
C LEU A 389 7.97 -17.29 -31.60
N ARG A 390 6.97 -17.11 -32.47
CA ARG A 390 6.22 -18.25 -33.06
C ARG A 390 7.14 -19.20 -33.83
N ARG A 391 8.01 -18.68 -34.70
CA ARG A 391 8.92 -19.50 -35.52
C ARG A 391 9.90 -20.32 -34.68
N GLN A 392 10.45 -19.74 -33.61
CA GLN A 392 11.43 -20.40 -32.75
C GLN A 392 10.79 -21.35 -31.73
N LEU A 393 9.66 -20.96 -31.12
CA LEU A 393 9.02 -21.73 -30.04
C LEU A 393 8.07 -22.83 -30.54
N LYS A 394 7.76 -22.94 -31.83
CA LYS A 394 6.81 -23.92 -32.42
C LYS A 394 7.00 -25.40 -32.03
N GLY A 395 8.17 -25.79 -31.52
CA GLY A 395 8.43 -27.16 -31.03
C GLY A 395 7.79 -27.49 -29.68
N LEU A 396 7.21 -26.50 -28.99
CA LEU A 396 6.55 -26.66 -27.69
C LEU A 396 5.14 -27.27 -27.80
N PHE A 397 5.02 -28.48 -28.36
CA PHE A 397 3.74 -29.16 -28.63
C PHE A 397 2.87 -29.49 -27.40
N ARG A 398 3.40 -29.31 -26.18
CA ARG A 398 2.68 -29.51 -24.91
C ARG A 398 2.28 -28.21 -24.21
N LEU A 399 2.65 -27.06 -24.78
CA LEU A 399 2.42 -25.76 -24.16
C LEU A 399 0.91 -25.48 -24.03
N LYS A 400 0.45 -25.34 -22.78
CA LYS A 400 -0.93 -24.99 -22.41
C LYS A 400 -1.06 -23.52 -22.01
N LYS A 401 -0.01 -22.96 -21.41
CA LYS A 401 -0.03 -21.61 -20.85
C LYS A 401 1.17 -20.82 -21.33
N LEU A 402 0.92 -19.74 -22.05
CA LEU A 402 1.96 -18.80 -22.48
C LEU A 402 1.71 -17.43 -21.88
N THR A 403 2.72 -16.85 -21.22
CA THR A 403 2.66 -15.49 -20.69
C THR A 403 3.79 -14.68 -21.30
N LEU A 404 3.42 -13.69 -22.11
CA LEU A 404 4.30 -12.65 -22.63
C LEU A 404 3.98 -11.37 -21.87
N LEU A 405 4.73 -11.15 -20.80
CA LEU A 405 4.61 -9.94 -20.00
C LEU A 405 5.31 -8.80 -20.76
N HIS A 406 4.52 -7.76 -21.04
CA HIS A 406 4.89 -6.49 -21.70
C HIS A 406 4.95 -6.55 -23.24
N ASP A 407 4.16 -5.71 -23.92
CA ASP A 407 4.30 -5.41 -25.36
C ASP A 407 3.98 -3.93 -25.57
N THR A 408 4.86 -3.21 -26.26
CA THR A 408 4.61 -1.83 -26.70
C THR A 408 5.04 -1.64 -28.16
N TYR A 409 4.09 -1.63 -29.10
CA TYR A 409 4.38 -1.32 -30.51
C TYR A 409 4.92 0.10 -30.70
N TYR A 410 6.23 0.18 -30.94
CA TYR A 410 6.91 1.40 -31.35
C TYR A 410 7.17 1.40 -32.86
N ARG A 411 6.87 2.52 -33.54
CA ARG A 411 7.43 2.82 -34.86
C ARG A 411 8.40 3.99 -34.73
N SER A 412 9.54 3.86 -35.41
CA SER A 412 10.76 4.64 -35.22
C SER A 412 10.60 6.14 -35.50
N LYS A 413 11.00 6.99 -34.52
CA LYS A 413 11.76 8.27 -34.72
C LYS A 413 12.00 9.13 -33.47
N LEU A 414 11.54 8.74 -32.28
CA LEU A 414 11.52 9.60 -31.07
C LEU A 414 12.22 8.93 -29.87
N GLN A 415 13.56 8.92 -29.85
CA GLN A 415 14.36 8.37 -28.74
C GLN A 415 14.45 9.30 -27.51
N HIS A 416 13.82 10.48 -27.54
CA HIS A 416 14.00 11.55 -26.54
C HIS A 416 12.74 11.89 -25.72
N ILE A 417 11.64 11.13 -25.88
CA ILE A 417 10.39 11.37 -25.14
C ILE A 417 10.41 10.62 -23.80
N LEU A 418 10.06 11.33 -22.72
CA LEU A 418 9.86 10.73 -21.39
C LEU A 418 8.74 9.66 -21.45
N PRO A 419 8.93 8.43 -20.91
CA PRO A 419 7.97 7.32 -21.06
C PRO A 419 6.52 7.62 -20.65
N ALA A 420 6.34 8.57 -19.72
CA ALA A 420 5.04 9.07 -19.28
C ALA A 420 4.23 9.74 -20.41
N ARG A 421 4.87 10.43 -21.36
CA ARG A 421 4.18 11.18 -22.43
C ARG A 421 3.92 10.38 -23.71
N PHE A 422 4.44 9.16 -23.80
CA PHE A 422 4.35 8.36 -25.03
C PHE A 422 2.89 8.09 -25.50
N TYR A 423 1.90 8.10 -24.61
CA TYR A 423 0.49 7.94 -24.99
C TYR A 423 -0.17 9.25 -25.42
N ASP A 424 0.21 10.39 -24.81
CA ASP A 424 -0.33 11.71 -25.15
C ASP A 424 0.25 12.26 -26.47
N GLU A 425 1.53 11.98 -26.71
CA GLU A 425 2.30 12.50 -27.85
C GLU A 425 2.29 11.54 -29.08
N ARG A 426 1.67 10.35 -29.00
CA ARG A 426 1.55 9.43 -30.14
C ARG A 426 0.43 9.84 -31.09
N THR A 427 0.79 10.08 -32.36
CA THR A 427 -0.18 10.19 -33.46
C THR A 427 -0.78 8.82 -33.79
N VAL A 428 -2.11 8.74 -33.81
CA VAL A 428 -2.86 7.57 -34.34
C VAL A 428 -2.71 7.57 -35.86
N ILE A 429 -2.26 6.45 -36.43
CA ILE A 429 -2.03 6.30 -37.88
C ILE A 429 -3.15 5.47 -38.53
N ASN A 430 -3.30 5.53 -39.86
CA ASN A 430 -4.43 4.89 -40.55
C ASN A 430 -4.55 3.37 -40.27
N SER A 431 -3.43 2.67 -40.01
CA SER A 431 -3.47 1.27 -39.58
C SER A 431 -4.04 1.06 -38.18
N ASP A 432 -3.86 2.02 -37.25
CA ASP A 432 -4.52 1.96 -35.93
C ASP A 432 -6.05 2.06 -36.08
N PHE A 433 -6.57 2.87 -37.02
CA PHE A 433 -8.00 2.91 -37.33
C PHE A 433 -8.51 1.58 -37.89
N GLN A 434 -7.80 0.97 -38.84
CA GLN A 434 -8.17 -0.33 -39.40
C GLN A 434 -8.11 -1.45 -38.34
N ASP A 435 -7.05 -1.49 -37.52
CA ASP A 435 -6.93 -2.42 -36.40
C ASP A 435 -8.06 -2.24 -35.37
N ALA A 436 -8.47 -1.00 -35.08
CA ALA A 436 -9.61 -0.72 -34.19
C ALA A 436 -10.94 -1.19 -34.80
N LYS A 437 -11.14 -1.01 -36.11
CA LYS A 437 -12.33 -1.49 -36.84
C LYS A 437 -12.41 -3.02 -36.97
N ALA A 438 -11.28 -3.72 -36.97
CA ALA A 438 -11.18 -5.15 -37.33
C ALA A 438 -12.06 -6.11 -36.50
N ARG A 439 -12.48 -5.76 -35.29
CA ARG A 439 -13.33 -6.61 -34.42
C ARG A 439 -14.52 -5.83 -33.85
N PRO A 440 -15.55 -5.54 -34.66
CA PRO A 440 -16.70 -4.71 -34.23
C PRO A 440 -17.57 -5.41 -33.18
N TYR A 441 -17.50 -6.75 -33.07
CA TYR A 441 -18.21 -7.54 -32.07
C TYR A 441 -17.57 -7.50 -30.67
N LEU A 442 -16.39 -6.89 -30.52
CA LEU A 442 -15.70 -6.68 -29.23
C LEU A 442 -15.75 -5.22 -28.77
N VAL A 443 -16.69 -4.45 -29.30
CA VAL A 443 -16.98 -3.07 -28.93
C VAL A 443 -17.87 -3.09 -27.69
N THR A 444 -17.36 -2.57 -26.58
CA THR A 444 -18.13 -2.38 -25.34
C THR A 444 -18.92 -1.06 -25.40
N GLU A 445 -19.87 -0.85 -24.50
CA GLU A 445 -20.58 0.45 -24.38
C GLU A 445 -19.61 1.63 -24.10
N GLU A 446 -18.46 1.36 -23.50
CA GLU A 446 -17.38 2.35 -23.31
C GLU A 446 -16.71 2.75 -24.64
N ASP A 447 -16.63 1.84 -25.63
CA ASP A 447 -16.04 2.10 -26.95
C ASP A 447 -16.98 2.90 -27.90
N TYR A 448 -18.28 3.06 -27.58
CA TYR A 448 -19.27 3.71 -28.47
C TYR A 448 -19.03 5.21 -28.69
N TRP A 449 -18.38 5.90 -27.74
CA TRP A 449 -18.13 7.35 -27.82
C TRP A 449 -17.00 7.73 -28.80
N CYS A 450 -16.42 6.74 -29.49
CA CYS A 450 -15.27 6.92 -30.38
C CYS A 450 -15.46 6.14 -31.69
N GLU A 451 -16.31 6.66 -32.60
CA GLU A 451 -16.36 6.13 -33.97
C GLU A 451 -15.04 6.40 -34.71
N PRO A 452 -14.36 5.38 -35.26
CA PRO A 452 -13.14 5.55 -36.03
C PRO A 452 -13.44 6.05 -37.46
N THR A 453 -13.74 7.35 -37.62
CA THR A 453 -13.87 8.00 -38.93
C THR A 453 -12.51 8.09 -39.63
N GLU A 454 -12.45 7.74 -40.91
CA GLU A 454 -11.21 7.78 -41.70
C GLU A 454 -10.82 9.20 -42.09
N ILE A 455 -9.51 9.47 -42.08
CA ILE A 455 -8.93 10.71 -42.64
C ILE A 455 -8.63 10.44 -44.12
N THR A 456 -9.20 11.24 -45.02
CA THR A 456 -8.99 11.11 -46.47
C THR A 456 -7.55 11.48 -46.88
N GLU A 457 -7.11 11.01 -48.06
CA GLU A 457 -5.73 11.24 -48.54
C GLU A 457 -5.36 12.73 -48.65
N GLU A 458 -6.34 13.60 -48.95
CA GLU A 458 -6.17 15.06 -48.96
C GLU A 458 -5.77 15.60 -47.57
N GLY A 459 -6.43 15.14 -46.50
CA GLY A 459 -6.07 15.49 -45.12
C GLY A 459 -4.71 14.93 -44.68
N HIS A 460 -4.26 13.84 -45.31
CA HIS A 460 -2.94 13.25 -45.06
C HIS A 460 -1.81 14.06 -45.73
N HIS A 461 -2.07 14.66 -46.89
CA HIS A 461 -1.10 15.52 -47.59
C HIS A 461 -0.91 16.88 -46.91
N GLU A 462 -1.97 17.51 -46.40
CA GLU A 462 -1.89 18.79 -45.67
C GLU A 462 -1.09 18.67 -44.36
N LEU A 463 -1.22 17.53 -43.68
CA LEU A 463 -0.46 17.16 -42.48
C LEU A 463 1.05 16.95 -42.72
N ILE A 464 1.44 16.48 -43.91
CA ILE A 464 2.87 16.26 -44.25
C ILE A 464 3.50 17.55 -44.79
N TYR A 465 2.79 18.34 -45.58
CA TYR A 465 3.33 19.59 -46.15
C TYR A 465 3.63 20.65 -45.09
N THR A 466 2.91 20.65 -43.97
CA THR A 466 3.19 21.51 -42.81
C THR A 466 4.42 21.08 -42.00
N MET A 467 4.87 19.82 -42.09
CA MET A 467 6.03 19.33 -41.33
C MET A 467 7.40 19.78 -41.90
N THR A 468 7.48 20.16 -43.17
CA THR A 468 8.75 20.47 -43.85
C THR A 468 9.06 21.96 -44.02
N VAL A 469 8.08 22.85 -43.85
CA VAL A 469 8.24 24.29 -44.19
C VAL A 469 8.21 25.22 -42.97
N GLN A 470 7.69 24.79 -41.81
CA GLN A 470 7.68 25.63 -40.60
C GLN A 470 8.04 24.85 -39.33
N ASN A 471 9.13 25.26 -38.67
CA ASN A 471 9.53 24.83 -37.32
C ASN A 471 8.61 25.46 -36.23
N ASN A 472 7.28 25.39 -36.40
CA ASN A 472 6.29 25.95 -35.49
C ASN A 472 5.31 24.86 -35.01
N ILE A 473 5.38 24.54 -33.72
CA ILE A 473 4.63 23.44 -33.06
C ILE A 473 3.10 23.72 -32.98
N TRP A 474 2.66 24.92 -33.39
CA TRP A 474 1.30 25.43 -33.15
C TRP A 474 0.22 24.98 -34.17
N GLY A 475 0.58 24.32 -35.26
CA GLY A 475 -0.40 23.87 -36.28
C GLY A 475 -1.27 22.66 -35.88
N PHE A 476 -0.85 21.87 -34.89
CA PHE A 476 -1.34 20.50 -34.67
C PHE A 476 -2.79 20.36 -34.13
N ARG A 477 -3.45 21.47 -33.78
CA ARG A 477 -4.71 21.46 -33.00
C ARG A 477 -6.01 21.62 -33.79
N ARG A 478 -5.98 21.97 -35.08
CA ARG A 478 -7.20 22.42 -35.79
C ARG A 478 -8.06 21.35 -36.48
N LEU A 479 -7.59 20.10 -36.60
CA LEU A 479 -8.24 19.08 -37.46
C LEU A 479 -8.72 17.80 -36.75
N CYS A 480 -8.49 17.62 -35.44
CA CYS A 480 -8.98 16.46 -34.66
C CYS A 480 -9.16 16.86 -33.17
N PRO A 481 -10.39 17.00 -32.64
CA PRO A 481 -10.59 17.73 -31.38
C PRO A 481 -10.19 17.05 -30.06
N ASN A 482 -10.05 15.71 -29.98
CA ASN A 482 -9.99 15.00 -28.69
C ASN A 482 -8.76 14.09 -28.52
N THR A 483 -8.02 14.28 -27.43
CA THR A 483 -6.99 13.34 -26.93
C THR A 483 -7.61 12.03 -26.43
N SER A 484 -8.78 12.08 -25.81
CA SER A 484 -9.55 10.90 -25.38
C SER A 484 -9.82 9.95 -26.55
N THR A 485 -10.30 10.47 -27.68
CA THR A 485 -10.56 9.68 -28.89
C THR A 485 -9.30 9.02 -29.44
N ARG A 486 -8.13 9.68 -29.36
CA ARG A 486 -6.84 9.07 -29.76
C ARG A 486 -6.45 7.89 -28.87
N VAL A 487 -6.61 8.04 -27.55
CA VAL A 487 -6.36 6.98 -26.57
C VAL A 487 -7.30 5.79 -26.84
N CYS A 488 -8.61 6.02 -26.96
CA CYS A 488 -9.58 4.95 -27.21
C CYS A 488 -9.32 4.19 -28.52
N ILE A 489 -9.03 4.90 -29.63
CA ILE A 489 -8.69 4.23 -30.90
C ILE A 489 -7.40 3.42 -30.75
N TRP A 490 -6.38 3.95 -30.09
CA TRP A 490 -5.13 3.22 -29.86
C TRP A 490 -5.32 1.99 -28.96
N GLU A 491 -6.08 2.12 -27.87
CA GLU A 491 -6.36 1.00 -26.95
C GLU A 491 -7.16 -0.10 -27.65
N ARG A 492 -8.20 0.27 -28.42
CA ARG A 492 -8.98 -0.67 -29.23
C ARG A 492 -8.13 -1.34 -30.32
N ALA A 493 -7.25 -0.59 -30.99
CA ALA A 493 -6.29 -1.13 -31.94
C ALA A 493 -5.25 -2.06 -31.29
N HIS A 494 -4.74 -1.70 -30.11
CA HIS A 494 -3.81 -2.53 -29.34
C HIS A 494 -4.48 -3.81 -28.84
N ARG A 495 -5.70 -3.73 -28.30
CA ARG A 495 -6.55 -4.86 -27.91
C ARG A 495 -6.78 -5.82 -29.08
N ASN A 496 -7.16 -5.30 -30.25
CA ASN A 496 -7.41 -6.11 -31.44
C ASN A 496 -6.13 -6.75 -32.01
N ARG A 497 -4.99 -6.04 -31.96
CA ARG A 497 -3.67 -6.62 -32.28
C ARG A 497 -3.24 -7.70 -31.30
N MET A 498 -3.45 -7.51 -29.99
CA MET A 498 -3.16 -8.54 -28.98
C MET A 498 -3.98 -9.80 -29.20
N LEU A 499 -5.26 -9.65 -29.53
CA LEU A 499 -6.12 -10.78 -29.88
C LEU A 499 -5.67 -11.48 -31.18
N ALA A 500 -5.25 -10.73 -32.20
CA ALA A 500 -4.68 -11.31 -33.42
C ALA A 500 -3.36 -12.05 -33.16
N GLN A 501 -2.50 -11.55 -32.26
CA GLN A 501 -1.30 -12.29 -31.86
C GLN A 501 -1.66 -13.56 -31.07
N ALA A 502 -2.64 -13.48 -30.16
CA ALA A 502 -3.12 -14.62 -29.37
C ALA A 502 -3.69 -15.75 -30.25
N GLU A 503 -4.50 -15.40 -31.25
CA GLU A 503 -5.01 -16.36 -32.25
C GLU A 503 -3.86 -16.99 -33.05
N ALA A 504 -2.93 -16.18 -33.57
CA ALA A 504 -1.77 -16.69 -34.29
C ALA A 504 -0.85 -17.58 -33.41
N TYR A 505 -0.86 -17.40 -32.09
CA TYR A 505 -0.21 -18.33 -31.15
C TYR A 505 -1.01 -19.62 -30.95
N ALA A 506 -2.33 -19.55 -30.88
CA ALA A 506 -3.20 -20.74 -30.78
C ALA A 506 -3.09 -21.64 -32.02
N GLU A 507 -2.93 -21.05 -33.22
CA GLU A 507 -2.65 -21.80 -34.46
C GLU A 507 -1.32 -22.57 -34.41
N VAL A 508 -0.29 -22.02 -33.76
CA VAL A 508 1.04 -22.64 -33.63
C VAL A 508 1.11 -23.64 -32.48
N PHE A 509 0.32 -23.45 -31.43
CA PHE A 509 0.35 -24.24 -30.20
C PHE A 509 -0.97 -25.03 -30.01
N PRO A 510 -1.07 -26.28 -30.54
CA PRO A 510 -2.33 -27.03 -30.61
C PRO A 510 -2.90 -27.49 -29.26
N LYS A 511 -2.25 -27.16 -28.14
CA LYS A 511 -2.70 -27.47 -26.77
C LYS A 511 -2.81 -26.22 -25.89
N LEU A 512 -2.71 -25.02 -26.47
CA LEU A 512 -2.75 -23.76 -25.75
C LEU A 512 -4.17 -23.54 -25.17
N GLU A 513 -4.29 -23.68 -23.85
CA GLU A 513 -5.51 -23.45 -23.09
C GLU A 513 -5.71 -21.95 -22.81
N TRP A 514 -4.63 -21.21 -22.60
CA TRP A 514 -4.65 -19.79 -22.28
C TRP A 514 -3.34 -19.08 -22.66
N ILE A 515 -3.46 -17.82 -23.08
CA ILE A 515 -2.34 -16.94 -23.37
C ILE A 515 -2.59 -15.54 -22.80
N TYR A 516 -1.50 -14.90 -22.36
CA TYR A 516 -1.45 -13.51 -21.96
C TYR A 516 -0.42 -12.76 -22.80
N CYS A 517 -0.84 -11.67 -23.44
CA CYS A 517 0.01 -10.78 -24.22
C CYS A 517 -0.28 -9.33 -23.83
N GLY A 518 0.75 -8.57 -23.44
CA GLY A 518 0.62 -7.15 -23.07
C GLY A 518 0.15 -6.93 -21.62
N GLN A 519 -0.24 -5.69 -21.29
CA GLN A 519 -0.82 -5.32 -19.99
C GLN A 519 -1.81 -4.16 -20.20
N LEU A 520 -2.99 -4.23 -19.58
CA LEU A 520 -3.93 -3.11 -19.55
C LEU A 520 -3.37 -1.94 -18.71
N PRO A 521 -3.44 -0.68 -19.19
CA PRO A 521 -3.18 0.48 -18.34
C PRO A 521 -4.15 0.50 -17.15
N MET A 522 -3.64 0.59 -15.92
CA MET A 522 -4.49 0.67 -14.72
C MET A 522 -4.64 2.11 -14.24
N GLU A 523 -5.80 2.70 -14.46
CA GLU A 523 -6.31 3.84 -13.68
C GLU A 523 -7.40 3.39 -12.70
N LEU A 524 -8.02 4.33 -11.95
CA LEU A 524 -8.98 3.98 -10.91
C LEU A 524 -10.39 3.66 -11.45
N ARG A 525 -10.80 4.23 -12.59
CA ARG A 525 -12.08 3.93 -13.29
C ARG A 525 -12.32 2.41 -13.41
N PRO A 526 -11.36 1.61 -13.92
CA PRO A 526 -11.41 0.16 -13.90
C PRO A 526 -11.89 -0.51 -12.61
N ARG A 527 -11.67 0.04 -11.41
CA ARG A 527 -12.06 -0.65 -10.16
C ARG A 527 -13.56 -0.65 -9.90
N LEU A 528 -14.27 0.40 -10.29
CA LEU A 528 -15.74 0.43 -10.20
C LEU A 528 -16.33 -0.53 -11.24
N ASP A 529 -15.84 -0.45 -12.48
CA ASP A 529 -16.26 -1.34 -13.56
C ASP A 529 -15.97 -2.81 -13.23
N LEU A 530 -14.83 -3.13 -12.59
CA LEU A 530 -14.49 -4.48 -12.14
C LEU A 530 -15.36 -4.95 -10.96
N LEU A 531 -15.85 -4.06 -10.09
CA LEU A 531 -16.84 -4.41 -9.05
C LEU A 531 -18.21 -4.69 -9.67
N GLU A 532 -18.65 -3.85 -10.62
CA GLU A 532 -19.92 -4.00 -11.32
C GLU A 532 -19.94 -5.25 -12.21
N LYS A 533 -18.85 -5.51 -12.93
CA LYS A 533 -18.62 -6.72 -13.73
C LYS A 533 -18.25 -7.96 -12.87
N GLY A 534 -18.26 -7.83 -11.53
CA GLY A 534 -18.01 -8.91 -10.57
C GLY A 534 -16.60 -9.52 -10.58
N SER A 535 -15.68 -8.92 -11.33
CA SER A 535 -14.28 -9.35 -11.51
C SER A 535 -13.42 -9.09 -10.28
N ILE A 536 -13.77 -8.09 -9.47
CA ILE A 536 -13.27 -7.92 -8.10
C ILE A 536 -14.44 -7.80 -7.11
N LYS A 537 -14.12 -7.93 -5.83
CA LYS A 537 -15.08 -7.88 -4.72
C LYS A 537 -14.62 -6.87 -3.67
N SER A 538 -15.56 -6.37 -2.88
CA SER A 538 -15.29 -5.45 -1.76
C SER A 538 -14.37 -6.10 -0.74
N THR A 539 -14.55 -7.40 -0.49
CA THR A 539 -13.66 -8.26 0.31
C THR A 539 -12.21 -8.26 -0.20
N HIS A 540 -11.99 -8.24 -1.52
CA HIS A 540 -10.64 -8.11 -2.11
C HIS A 540 -10.07 -6.71 -1.87
N LEU A 541 -10.87 -5.66 -2.08
CA LEU A 541 -10.43 -4.27 -1.87
C LEU A 541 -10.03 -4.02 -0.42
N VAL A 542 -10.84 -4.45 0.56
CA VAL A 542 -10.52 -4.32 1.99
C VAL A 542 -9.18 -4.99 2.33
N ASN A 543 -8.93 -6.21 1.84
CA ASN A 543 -7.62 -6.85 2.06
C ASN A 543 -6.47 -6.06 1.42
N ILE A 544 -6.61 -5.60 0.18
CA ILE A 544 -5.59 -4.78 -0.49
C ILE A 544 -5.24 -3.54 0.33
N TYR A 545 -6.22 -2.82 0.88
CA TYR A 545 -5.95 -1.62 1.69
C TYR A 545 -5.37 -1.96 3.06
N LEU A 546 -5.86 -2.99 3.76
CA LEU A 546 -5.29 -3.41 5.03
C LEU A 546 -3.84 -3.90 4.89
N ASP A 547 -3.51 -4.58 3.79
CA ASP A 547 -2.15 -5.02 3.49
C ASP A 547 -1.23 -3.85 3.09
N GLN A 548 -1.78 -2.73 2.62
CA GLN A 548 -1.03 -1.48 2.38
C GLN A 548 -0.78 -0.75 3.71
N ILE A 549 -1.80 -0.61 4.56
CA ILE A 549 -1.67 -0.02 5.90
C ILE A 549 -0.61 -0.80 6.71
N GLN A 550 -0.72 -2.14 6.78
CA GLN A 550 0.25 -2.98 7.49
C GLN A 550 1.70 -2.86 6.96
N ARG A 551 1.91 -2.53 5.68
CA ARG A 551 3.25 -2.38 5.08
C ARG A 551 3.88 -1.00 5.32
N HIS A 552 3.06 0.02 5.55
CA HIS A 552 3.50 1.42 5.46
C HIS A 552 3.22 2.26 6.71
N ASP A 553 2.21 1.91 7.52
CA ASP A 553 1.74 2.79 8.59
C ASP A 553 2.66 2.83 9.82
N ASP A 554 3.51 1.79 10.01
CA ASP A 554 4.65 1.80 10.94
C ASP A 554 5.64 2.97 10.69
N TYR A 555 5.58 3.60 9.52
CA TYR A 555 6.38 4.77 9.15
C TYR A 555 5.54 6.04 8.90
N LEU A 556 4.33 5.88 8.36
CA LEU A 556 3.45 7.01 8.05
C LEU A 556 2.69 7.53 9.28
N HIS A 557 2.46 6.67 10.29
CA HIS A 557 1.62 6.89 11.47
C HIS A 557 0.27 7.54 11.12
N GLY A 558 -0.31 7.10 10.00
CA GLY A 558 -1.49 7.68 9.39
C GLY A 558 -2.80 7.19 10.00
N MET A 559 -2.84 6.00 10.61
CA MET A 559 -4.02 5.46 11.31
C MET A 559 -3.90 5.58 12.83
N LEU A 560 -4.98 5.96 13.49
CA LEU A 560 -5.13 5.98 14.96
C LEU A 560 -5.86 4.73 15.46
N THR A 561 -7.04 4.46 14.90
CA THR A 561 -7.87 3.30 15.27
C THR A 561 -8.44 2.62 14.03
N MET A 562 -8.63 1.30 14.09
CA MET A 562 -9.25 0.50 13.03
C MET A 562 -10.05 -0.64 13.68
N PRO A 563 -11.22 -1.01 13.15
CA PRO A 563 -11.88 -2.25 13.54
C PRO A 563 -11.02 -3.47 13.18
N SER A 564 -11.34 -4.62 13.77
CA SER A 564 -10.67 -5.89 13.40
C SER A 564 -10.83 -6.20 11.90
N ARG A 565 -9.83 -6.90 11.31
CA ARG A 565 -9.89 -7.34 9.89
C ARG A 565 -11.14 -8.19 9.64
N GLU A 566 -11.55 -8.99 10.62
CA GLU A 566 -12.74 -9.85 10.59
C GLU A 566 -14.04 -9.02 10.58
N ALA A 567 -14.11 -7.93 11.36
CA ALA A 567 -15.24 -7.01 11.34
C ALA A 567 -15.39 -6.32 9.97
N LEU A 568 -14.29 -5.79 9.42
CA LEU A 568 -14.26 -5.19 8.09
C LEU A 568 -14.62 -6.19 6.98
N GLN A 569 -14.15 -7.44 7.09
CA GLN A 569 -14.50 -8.51 6.14
C GLN A 569 -15.98 -8.94 6.26
N LYS A 570 -16.57 -8.97 7.47
CA LYS A 570 -18.02 -9.24 7.63
C LYS A 570 -18.86 -8.17 6.91
N ILE A 571 -18.51 -6.90 7.05
CA ILE A 571 -19.17 -5.77 6.34
C ILE A 571 -18.98 -5.93 4.82
N ALA A 572 -17.75 -6.20 4.37
CA ALA A 572 -17.45 -6.38 2.95
C ALA A 572 -18.22 -7.56 2.32
N VAL A 573 -18.33 -8.70 3.01
CA VAL A 573 -19.12 -9.86 2.57
C VAL A 573 -20.61 -9.52 2.48
N ALA A 574 -21.14 -8.73 3.41
CA ALA A 574 -22.54 -8.30 3.36
C ALA A 574 -22.81 -7.42 2.12
N LEU A 575 -21.94 -6.44 1.86
CA LEU A 575 -22.04 -5.57 0.69
C LEU A 575 -21.82 -6.31 -0.64
N ASP A 576 -20.92 -7.30 -0.68
CA ASP A 576 -20.75 -8.20 -1.83
C ASP A 576 -22.00 -9.06 -2.09
N LYS A 577 -22.69 -9.53 -1.04
CA LYS A 577 -23.98 -10.24 -1.16
C LYS A 577 -25.11 -9.32 -1.64
N GLU A 578 -25.17 -8.09 -1.14
CA GLU A 578 -26.13 -7.09 -1.61
C GLU A 578 -25.93 -6.78 -3.10
N ARG A 579 -24.68 -6.56 -3.52
CA ARG A 579 -24.32 -6.36 -4.93
C ARG A 579 -24.71 -7.55 -5.80
N ALA A 580 -24.41 -8.78 -5.36
CA ALA A 580 -24.81 -10.01 -6.07
C ALA A 580 -26.33 -10.22 -6.15
N ALA A 581 -27.09 -9.62 -5.22
CA ALA A 581 -28.56 -9.61 -5.22
C ALA A 581 -29.17 -8.38 -5.96
N GLY A 582 -28.36 -7.60 -6.68
CA GLY A 582 -28.79 -6.38 -7.39
C GLY A 582 -29.10 -5.18 -6.49
N LYS A 583 -28.78 -5.26 -5.19
CA LYS A 583 -29.05 -4.21 -4.18
C LYS A 583 -27.85 -3.27 -4.01
N VAL A 584 -27.44 -2.62 -5.08
CA VAL A 584 -26.36 -1.62 -5.05
C VAL A 584 -26.90 -0.30 -4.46
N ARG A 585 -26.31 0.18 -3.37
CA ARG A 585 -26.79 1.37 -2.64
C ARG A 585 -26.32 2.71 -3.24
N SER A 586 -25.13 2.73 -3.86
CA SER A 586 -24.57 3.90 -4.55
C SER A 586 -23.45 3.50 -5.51
N ARG A 587 -22.94 4.45 -6.30
CA ARG A 587 -21.71 4.27 -7.09
C ARG A 587 -20.48 3.90 -6.24
N LEU A 588 -20.46 4.21 -4.94
CA LEU A 588 -19.37 3.86 -4.01
C LEU A 588 -19.68 2.64 -3.13
N HIS A 589 -20.71 1.84 -3.47
CA HIS A 589 -21.06 0.62 -2.73
C HIS A 589 -19.89 -0.38 -2.65
N GLY A 590 -19.46 -0.72 -1.45
CA GLY A 590 -18.31 -1.60 -1.21
C GLY A 590 -16.94 -0.92 -1.31
N ILE A 591 -16.88 0.40 -1.51
CA ILE A 591 -15.62 1.16 -1.57
C ILE A 591 -15.13 1.50 -0.15
N PRO A 592 -13.86 1.19 0.19
CA PRO A 592 -13.29 1.56 1.48
C PRO A 592 -12.92 3.05 1.59
N VAL A 593 -13.12 3.63 2.79
CA VAL A 593 -12.82 5.03 3.15
C VAL A 593 -12.19 5.12 4.54
N ILE A 594 -11.46 6.20 4.81
CA ILE A 594 -10.87 6.52 6.13
C ILE A 594 -11.41 7.89 6.57
N LEU A 595 -11.70 8.05 7.86
CA LEU A 595 -12.22 9.28 8.45
C LEU A 595 -11.11 10.01 9.24
N LYS A 596 -11.14 11.34 9.37
CA LYS A 596 -10.34 12.02 10.42
C LYS A 596 -10.88 11.60 11.80
N ASP A 597 -10.01 11.43 12.79
CA ASP A 597 -10.40 11.02 14.15
C ASP A 597 -11.24 12.05 14.93
N ASN A 598 -11.42 13.27 14.41
CA ASN A 598 -12.36 14.26 14.96
C ASN A 598 -13.82 14.05 14.50
N ILE A 599 -14.12 13.00 13.74
CA ILE A 599 -15.46 12.67 13.23
C ILE A 599 -16.03 11.55 14.10
N ASN A 600 -17.16 11.74 14.76
CA ASN A 600 -17.75 10.72 15.65
C ASN A 600 -18.18 9.44 14.90
N THR A 601 -17.87 8.30 15.50
CA THR A 601 -18.48 7.00 15.20
C THR A 601 -19.13 6.45 16.46
N HIS A 602 -20.28 5.80 16.30
CA HIS A 602 -20.96 5.08 17.37
C HIS A 602 -20.04 3.96 17.92
N PRO A 603 -19.98 3.71 19.25
CA PRO A 603 -19.08 2.73 19.84
C PRO A 603 -19.16 1.30 19.26
N GLU A 604 -20.31 0.90 18.70
CA GLU A 604 -20.48 -0.40 18.02
C GLU A 604 -19.59 -0.58 16.77
N LEU A 605 -19.09 0.51 16.19
CA LEU A 605 -18.19 0.46 15.04
C LEU A 605 -16.71 0.20 15.43
N ASP A 606 -16.41 0.00 16.71
CA ASP A 606 -15.07 -0.30 17.25
C ASP A 606 -14.00 0.72 16.80
N MET A 607 -14.40 2.00 16.76
CA MET A 607 -13.56 3.14 16.40
C MET A 607 -13.82 4.29 17.37
N LYS A 608 -12.76 4.72 18.08
CA LYS A 608 -12.79 5.88 18.98
C LYS A 608 -12.90 7.19 18.18
N SER A 609 -13.11 8.31 18.85
CA SER A 609 -13.10 9.64 18.24
C SER A 609 -12.56 10.62 19.28
N THR A 610 -11.27 10.91 19.19
CA THR A 610 -10.45 11.52 20.25
C THR A 610 -9.85 12.86 19.82
N SER A 611 -9.87 13.15 18.51
CA SER A 611 -9.12 14.26 17.90
C SER A 611 -7.62 14.23 18.25
N GLY A 612 -7.08 13.05 18.55
CA GLY A 612 -5.68 12.79 18.87
C GLY A 612 -5.27 12.98 20.35
N SER A 613 -6.12 13.53 21.21
CA SER A 613 -5.78 13.80 22.63
C SER A 613 -6.14 12.62 23.54
N LEU A 614 -5.28 12.35 24.53
CA LEU A 614 -5.52 11.35 25.57
C LEU A 614 -6.71 11.74 26.47
N ALA A 615 -6.95 13.04 26.64
CA ALA A 615 -8.09 13.58 27.40
C ALA A 615 -9.46 13.10 26.86
N LEU A 616 -9.53 12.68 25.60
CA LEU A 616 -10.73 12.17 24.95
C LEU A 616 -10.62 10.68 24.59
N GLU A 617 -9.58 9.96 25.03
CA GLU A 617 -9.36 8.56 24.66
C GLU A 617 -10.56 7.66 24.99
N ASP A 618 -11.20 7.85 26.14
CA ASP A 618 -12.36 7.06 26.57
C ASP A 618 -13.72 7.77 26.33
N ALA A 619 -13.74 8.83 25.52
CA ALA A 619 -14.99 9.49 25.11
C ALA A 619 -15.89 8.55 24.28
N ARG A 620 -17.20 8.61 24.52
CA ARG A 620 -18.22 7.79 23.86
C ARG A 620 -19.32 8.65 23.24
N PRO A 621 -19.36 8.81 21.91
CA PRO A 621 -20.48 9.45 21.21
C PRO A 621 -21.78 8.67 21.38
N ARG A 622 -22.92 9.37 21.52
CA ARG A 622 -24.27 8.74 21.53
C ARG A 622 -24.68 8.20 20.17
N GLU A 623 -24.17 8.82 19.10
CA GLU A 623 -24.55 8.55 17.72
C GLU A 623 -23.35 8.79 16.78
N ASN A 624 -23.48 8.32 15.54
CA ASN A 624 -22.54 8.64 14.47
C ASN A 624 -22.57 10.15 14.15
N ALA A 625 -21.49 10.68 13.57
CA ALA A 625 -21.58 11.94 12.84
C ALA A 625 -22.55 11.79 11.66
N ARG A 626 -23.29 12.85 11.31
CA ARG A 626 -24.30 12.81 10.22
C ARG A 626 -23.71 12.36 8.88
N LEU A 627 -22.44 12.71 8.63
CA LEU A 627 -21.70 12.29 7.43
C LEU A 627 -21.35 10.79 7.45
N VAL A 628 -21.16 10.18 8.62
CA VAL A 628 -20.87 8.75 8.78
C VAL A 628 -22.11 7.92 8.45
N ASP A 629 -23.30 8.36 8.89
CA ASP A 629 -24.55 7.71 8.49
C ASP A 629 -24.76 7.75 6.97
N LYS A 630 -24.44 8.88 6.31
CA LYS A 630 -24.48 9.00 4.84
C LYS A 630 -23.51 8.03 4.15
N ILE A 631 -22.28 7.89 4.66
CA ILE A 631 -21.27 6.94 4.16
C ILE A 631 -21.76 5.49 4.29
N ILE A 632 -22.33 5.10 5.43
CA ILE A 632 -22.86 3.76 5.68
C ILE A 632 -24.12 3.50 4.83
N ALA A 633 -25.02 4.48 4.72
CA ALA A 633 -26.22 4.39 3.87
C ALA A 633 -25.86 4.23 2.39
N ALA A 634 -24.83 4.92 1.90
CA ALA A 634 -24.28 4.76 0.55
C ALA A 634 -23.58 3.40 0.33
N GLY A 635 -23.42 2.58 1.37
CA GLY A 635 -22.84 1.24 1.30
C GLY A 635 -21.31 1.23 1.30
N MET A 636 -20.65 2.29 1.78
CA MET A 636 -19.19 2.36 1.84
C MET A 636 -18.65 1.65 3.10
N ILE A 637 -17.35 1.32 3.09
CA ILE A 637 -16.69 0.59 4.20
C ILE A 637 -15.70 1.52 4.91
N ILE A 638 -15.99 1.91 6.16
CA ILE A 638 -15.06 2.71 6.95
C ILE A 638 -13.96 1.79 7.49
N LEU A 639 -12.72 1.98 7.04
CA LEU A 639 -11.55 1.19 7.45
C LEU A 639 -11.00 1.57 8.82
N GLY A 640 -11.23 2.81 9.26
CA GLY A 640 -10.63 3.34 10.48
C GLY A 640 -10.60 4.86 10.53
N LYS A 641 -9.90 5.35 11.55
CA LYS A 641 -9.62 6.76 11.83
C LYS A 641 -8.18 7.10 11.50
N ALA A 642 -7.98 8.24 10.86
CA ALA A 642 -6.68 8.81 10.56
C ALA A 642 -6.17 9.73 11.67
N ASN A 643 -4.86 9.74 11.85
CA ASN A 643 -4.14 10.69 12.68
C ASN A 643 -4.22 12.12 12.11
N LEU A 644 -4.01 13.11 12.97
CA LEU A 644 -4.15 14.53 12.71
C LEU A 644 -3.23 15.35 13.62
N SER A 645 -3.10 16.66 13.34
CA SER A 645 -2.72 17.60 14.39
C SER A 645 -3.77 17.55 15.50
N GLU A 646 -3.33 17.34 16.74
CA GLU A 646 -4.17 17.28 17.93
C GLU A 646 -5.17 18.43 18.04
N LEU A 647 -6.42 18.10 18.40
CA LEU A 647 -7.53 19.05 18.48
C LEU A 647 -7.68 19.89 17.19
N SER A 648 -7.46 19.25 16.04
CA SER A 648 -7.36 19.91 14.71
C SER A 648 -6.42 21.12 14.69
N ASN A 649 -5.27 21.00 15.35
CA ASN A 649 -4.25 22.05 15.49
C ASN A 649 -4.67 23.24 16.38
N PHE A 650 -5.76 23.14 17.15
CA PHE A 650 -6.29 24.23 17.97
C PHE A 650 -5.79 24.24 19.43
N ARG A 651 -4.86 23.35 19.81
CA ARG A 651 -4.32 23.33 21.19
C ARG A 651 -3.43 24.54 21.52
N GLY A 652 -2.51 24.90 20.64
CA GLY A 652 -1.41 25.81 20.99
C GLY A 652 -0.73 26.47 19.79
N GLU A 653 0.22 27.35 20.08
CA GLU A 653 0.99 28.08 19.07
C GLU A 653 2.15 27.22 18.56
N ARG A 654 2.42 27.29 17.25
CA ARG A 654 3.59 26.64 16.59
C ARG A 654 3.75 25.15 16.90
N LEU A 655 2.63 24.42 16.97
CA LEU A 655 2.65 22.96 17.13
C LEU A 655 3.07 22.26 15.82
N PRO A 656 3.78 21.12 15.88
CA PRO A 656 4.15 20.37 14.70
C PRO A 656 2.90 19.81 14.01
N SER A 657 2.77 20.09 12.71
CA SER A 657 1.63 19.62 11.91
C SER A 657 1.61 18.10 11.81
N GLY A 658 0.45 17.49 12.05
CA GLY A 658 0.27 16.04 12.04
C GLY A 658 0.75 15.31 13.29
N TRP A 659 1.04 16.02 14.39
CA TRP A 659 1.36 15.39 15.68
C TRP A 659 0.14 15.32 16.60
N SER A 660 -0.01 14.19 17.30
CA SER A 660 -0.93 14.04 18.44
C SER A 660 -0.34 13.17 19.56
N ALA A 661 -0.86 13.31 20.78
CA ALA A 661 -0.43 12.53 21.94
C ALA A 661 -0.72 11.03 21.76
N LEU A 662 -1.85 10.67 21.14
CA LEU A 662 -2.22 9.28 20.86
C LEU A 662 -1.45 8.66 19.68
N GLY A 663 -1.25 9.41 18.59
CA GLY A 663 -0.71 8.88 17.33
C GLY A 663 0.76 9.20 17.04
N GLY A 664 1.36 10.10 17.82
CA GLY A 664 2.66 10.68 17.51
C GLY A 664 2.65 11.48 16.21
N GLN A 665 3.83 11.63 15.60
CA GLN A 665 4.04 12.41 14.36
C GLN A 665 3.66 11.60 13.12
N CYS A 666 2.55 11.94 12.46
CA CYS A 666 2.20 11.41 11.14
C CYS A 666 2.91 12.15 9.99
N GLN A 667 3.01 11.49 8.83
CA GLN A 667 3.59 12.06 7.60
C GLN A 667 2.55 12.81 6.73
N SER A 668 1.24 12.59 6.96
CA SER A 668 0.17 13.28 6.24
C SER A 668 -1.15 13.21 7.02
N PRO A 669 -1.67 14.33 7.56
CA PRO A 669 -2.98 14.32 8.20
C PRO A 669 -4.11 14.31 7.15
N ILE A 670 -5.23 13.67 7.49
CA ILE A 670 -6.46 13.59 6.67
C ILE A 670 -7.56 14.43 7.37
N GLY A 671 -8.41 15.13 6.62
CA GLY A 671 -8.97 16.41 7.10
C GLY A 671 -10.49 16.60 7.14
N THR A 672 -10.93 17.33 8.17
CA THR A 672 -11.88 18.44 8.09
C THR A 672 -11.07 19.76 8.07
N GLU A 673 -11.66 20.86 7.61
CA GLU A 673 -11.01 22.19 7.56
C GLU A 673 -11.78 23.27 8.29
N THR A 674 -11.10 23.93 9.24
CA THR A 674 -11.44 25.27 9.76
C THR A 674 -10.76 26.34 8.91
N ASP A 675 -9.44 26.19 8.71
CA ASP A 675 -8.61 26.94 7.76
C ASP A 675 -7.42 26.05 7.35
N GLY A 676 -7.23 25.84 6.04
CA GLY A 676 -6.11 25.10 5.44
C GLY A 676 -6.00 23.60 5.75
N SER A 677 -6.76 23.06 6.70
CA SER A 677 -6.58 21.68 7.21
C SER A 677 -7.10 20.55 6.30
N LEU A 678 -7.70 20.88 5.14
CA LEU A 678 -7.86 20.00 3.98
C LEU A 678 -6.85 20.37 2.88
N ILE A 679 -6.77 21.66 2.57
CA ILE A 679 -6.02 22.21 1.43
C ILE A 679 -4.51 22.01 1.56
N CYS A 680 -3.91 22.41 2.68
CA CYS A 680 -2.48 22.33 2.94
C CYS A 680 -1.94 20.89 3.02
N PRO A 681 -2.62 19.91 3.66
CA PRO A 681 -2.17 18.53 3.60
C PRO A 681 -2.43 17.88 2.23
N ALA A 682 -3.52 18.23 1.52
CA ALA A 682 -3.75 17.74 0.16
C ALA A 682 -2.62 18.14 -0.80
N GLY A 683 -2.18 19.41 -0.72
CA GLY A 683 -1.02 19.91 -1.47
C GLY A 683 0.27 19.15 -1.13
N ARG A 684 0.53 18.86 0.15
CA ARG A 684 1.71 18.09 0.60
C ARG A 684 1.67 16.60 0.27
N ALA A 685 0.49 16.01 0.16
CA ALA A 685 0.29 14.60 -0.18
C ALA A 685 0.14 14.33 -1.69
N SER A 686 0.07 15.39 -2.52
CA SER A 686 -0.31 15.30 -3.94
C SER A 686 -1.64 14.57 -4.12
N VAL A 687 -2.73 15.15 -3.61
CA VAL A 687 -4.09 14.67 -3.80
C VAL A 687 -5.03 15.85 -4.10
N TYR A 688 -6.16 15.57 -4.73
CA TYR A 688 -7.24 16.52 -4.90
C TYR A 688 -8.03 16.65 -3.59
N THR A 689 -8.62 17.82 -3.36
CA THR A 689 -9.52 18.06 -2.23
C THR A 689 -10.50 19.19 -2.54
N ILE A 690 -11.59 19.27 -1.78
CA ILE A 690 -12.44 20.46 -1.72
C ILE A 690 -12.90 20.69 -0.28
N LYS A 691 -12.69 21.91 0.24
CA LYS A 691 -13.49 22.41 1.36
C LYS A 691 -14.73 23.06 0.74
N PRO A 692 -15.94 22.49 0.88
CA PRO A 692 -17.13 23.08 0.29
C PRO A 692 -17.58 24.35 1.04
N THR A 693 -18.66 24.96 0.56
CA THR A 693 -19.42 25.99 1.28
C THR A 693 -19.82 25.45 2.65
N ILE A 694 -19.68 26.28 3.68
CA ILE A 694 -20.08 25.91 5.04
C ILE A 694 -21.58 25.60 5.08
N GLY A 695 -21.94 24.46 5.68
CA GLY A 695 -23.30 23.92 5.69
C GLY A 695 -23.66 23.03 4.49
N LEU A 696 -22.78 22.86 3.49
CA LEU A 696 -22.99 21.85 2.43
C LEU A 696 -22.93 20.43 3.00
N ILE A 697 -21.93 20.14 3.83
CA ILE A 697 -21.83 18.90 4.62
C ILE A 697 -22.14 19.25 6.08
N SER A 698 -22.96 18.43 6.73
CA SER A 698 -23.33 18.63 8.14
C SER A 698 -22.12 18.53 9.07
N GLN A 699 -22.02 19.48 10.00
CA GLN A 699 -21.03 19.49 11.08
C GLN A 699 -21.45 18.63 12.30
N LYS A 700 -22.67 18.04 12.31
CA LYS A 700 -23.16 17.30 13.48
C LYS A 700 -22.28 16.06 13.76
N GLY A 701 -21.78 15.97 14.99
CA GLY A 701 -20.90 14.90 15.46
C GLY A 701 -19.43 15.07 15.05
N LEU A 702 -18.99 16.29 14.77
CA LEU A 702 -17.56 16.63 14.70
C LEU A 702 -17.09 17.14 16.06
N ILE A 703 -15.86 16.80 16.48
CA ILE A 703 -15.15 17.56 17.51
C ILE A 703 -14.78 18.91 16.87
N PRO A 704 -15.35 20.02 17.35
CA PRO A 704 -15.35 21.30 16.62
C PRO A 704 -14.09 22.13 16.89
N VAL A 705 -13.86 23.10 16.01
CA VAL A 705 -13.03 24.29 16.28
C VAL A 705 -13.87 25.56 16.21
N SER A 706 -14.72 25.70 15.18
CA SER A 706 -15.58 26.86 15.00
C SER A 706 -16.72 26.55 14.04
N HIS A 707 -17.97 26.52 14.51
CA HIS A 707 -19.15 26.37 13.65
C HIS A 707 -19.20 27.43 12.52
N THR A 708 -18.62 28.61 12.74
CA THR A 708 -18.53 29.72 11.77
C THR A 708 -17.61 29.43 10.57
N MET A 709 -16.69 28.48 10.69
CA MET A 709 -15.60 28.21 9.73
C MET A 709 -15.43 26.74 9.33
N ASP A 710 -15.82 25.80 10.19
CA ASP A 710 -15.60 24.36 10.01
C ASP A 710 -16.35 23.78 8.80
N SER A 711 -15.69 22.88 8.10
CA SER A 711 -16.31 22.06 7.06
C SER A 711 -15.59 20.73 6.91
N ALA A 712 -16.34 19.63 6.84
CA ALA A 712 -15.82 18.38 6.31
C ALA A 712 -15.66 18.49 4.79
N GLY A 713 -14.79 17.67 4.21
CA GLY A 713 -14.57 17.62 2.76
C GLY A 713 -13.80 16.38 2.34
N PRO A 714 -13.99 15.87 1.12
CA PRO A 714 -13.27 14.71 0.64
C PRO A 714 -11.85 15.05 0.17
N MET A 715 -10.91 14.14 0.43
CA MET A 715 -9.57 14.13 -0.15
C MET A 715 -9.42 12.84 -0.99
N ALA A 716 -9.00 12.96 -2.25
CA ALA A 716 -8.96 11.81 -3.16
C ALA A 716 -7.92 11.94 -4.29
N LYS A 717 -7.69 10.85 -5.03
CA LYS A 717 -6.64 10.79 -6.05
C LYS A 717 -7.07 11.36 -7.40
N THR A 718 -8.37 11.50 -7.65
CA THR A 718 -8.93 12.04 -8.89
C THR A 718 -10.07 13.03 -8.61
N PRO A 719 -10.39 13.95 -9.53
CA PRO A 719 -11.57 14.83 -9.42
C PRO A 719 -12.90 14.07 -9.42
N HIS A 720 -12.96 12.91 -10.06
CA HIS A 720 -14.16 12.06 -10.12
C HIS A 720 -14.51 11.50 -8.74
N ASP A 721 -13.50 11.09 -7.97
CA ASP A 721 -13.70 10.63 -6.59
C ASP A 721 -14.25 11.78 -5.71
N ILE A 722 -13.70 12.99 -5.83
CA ILE A 722 -14.17 14.19 -5.10
C ILE A 722 -15.65 14.46 -5.40
N ALA A 723 -16.04 14.43 -6.68
CA ALA A 723 -17.43 14.60 -7.10
C ALA A 723 -18.35 13.53 -6.53
N ALA A 724 -17.95 12.25 -6.61
CA ALA A 724 -18.74 11.12 -6.08
C ALA A 724 -18.90 11.17 -4.55
N PHE A 725 -17.89 11.64 -3.82
CA PHE A 725 -18.01 11.89 -2.38
C PHE A 725 -18.96 13.06 -2.07
N LEU A 726 -18.89 14.19 -2.79
CA LEU A 726 -19.83 15.30 -2.56
C LEU A 726 -21.28 14.93 -2.84
N ASP A 727 -21.53 14.11 -3.87
CA ASP A 727 -22.87 13.59 -4.18
C ASP A 727 -23.51 12.82 -2.99
N ILE A 728 -22.68 12.15 -2.17
CA ILE A 728 -23.12 11.40 -0.98
C ILE A 728 -23.18 12.27 0.27
N LEU A 729 -22.14 13.09 0.52
CA LEU A 729 -21.92 13.75 1.81
C LEU A 729 -22.77 15.00 2.02
N ARG A 730 -23.24 15.64 0.94
CA ARG A 730 -24.04 16.88 1.03
C ARG A 730 -25.36 16.70 1.80
N GLU A 731 -25.83 17.74 2.46
CA GLU A 731 -27.19 17.80 3.02
C GLU A 731 -28.25 17.91 1.91
N GLU A 732 -29.49 17.53 2.23
CA GLU A 732 -30.61 17.58 1.29
C GLU A 732 -30.90 19.03 0.87
N ASN A 733 -31.39 19.21 -0.36
CA ASN A 733 -31.72 20.52 -0.95
C ASN A 733 -30.55 21.53 -0.96
N THR A 734 -29.30 21.07 -1.08
CA THR A 734 -28.13 21.95 -1.24
C THR A 734 -28.33 22.95 -2.40
N PRO A 735 -28.18 24.28 -2.18
CA PRO A 735 -28.12 25.24 -3.27
C PRO A 735 -26.91 24.96 -4.17
N GLY A 736 -27.03 25.23 -5.47
CA GLY A 736 -25.95 25.02 -6.45
C GLY A 736 -25.68 23.56 -6.83
N TYR A 737 -26.43 22.60 -6.30
CA TYR A 737 -26.30 21.18 -6.68
C TYR A 737 -26.81 20.94 -8.12
N PRO A 738 -26.00 20.34 -9.01
CA PRO A 738 -26.44 20.02 -10.37
C PRO A 738 -27.57 18.97 -10.39
N ALA A 739 -28.51 19.07 -11.33
CA ALA A 739 -29.64 18.13 -11.42
C ALA A 739 -29.21 16.65 -11.58
N GLY A 740 -28.09 16.38 -12.26
CA GLY A 740 -27.49 15.05 -12.39
C GLY A 740 -26.41 14.73 -11.34
N GLY A 741 -26.19 15.60 -10.36
CA GLY A 741 -25.11 15.54 -9.37
C GLY A 741 -23.77 16.08 -9.85
N TYR A 742 -22.83 16.25 -8.91
CA TYR A 742 -21.47 16.71 -9.18
C TYR A 742 -20.72 15.79 -10.13
N THR A 743 -21.03 14.48 -10.13
CA THR A 743 -20.45 13.56 -11.14
C THR A 743 -20.98 13.81 -12.56
N SER A 744 -22.11 14.49 -12.76
CA SER A 744 -22.67 14.81 -14.10
C SER A 744 -22.03 16.02 -14.77
N VAL A 745 -21.28 16.85 -14.04
CA VAL A 745 -20.59 18.03 -14.60
C VAL A 745 -19.17 17.70 -15.08
N LEU A 746 -18.82 16.42 -15.22
CA LEU A 746 -17.50 15.95 -15.65
C LEU A 746 -17.56 15.34 -17.06
N PRO A 747 -16.50 15.51 -17.89
CA PRO A 747 -15.30 16.31 -17.65
C PRO A 747 -15.53 17.82 -17.85
N GLY A 748 -14.70 18.65 -17.24
CA GLY A 748 -14.62 20.08 -17.54
C GLY A 748 -13.45 20.40 -18.49
N TYR A 749 -13.53 21.50 -19.23
CA TYR A 749 -12.48 21.92 -20.18
C TYR A 749 -11.87 23.27 -19.81
N MET A 750 -10.53 23.38 -19.86
CA MET A 750 -9.82 24.59 -19.42
C MET A 750 -10.25 25.85 -20.18
N SER A 751 -10.64 25.69 -21.44
CA SER A 751 -11.14 26.75 -22.34
C SER A 751 -12.49 27.34 -21.95
N GLU A 752 -13.19 26.74 -20.97
CA GLU A 752 -14.50 27.20 -20.49
C GLU A 752 -14.38 28.17 -19.31
N PHE A 753 -13.18 28.41 -18.79
CA PHE A 753 -12.94 29.22 -17.60
C PHE A 753 -12.39 30.61 -17.91
N SER A 754 -12.95 31.63 -17.27
CA SER A 754 -12.32 32.91 -16.99
C SER A 754 -11.65 32.83 -15.61
N ILE A 755 -10.35 33.09 -15.52
CA ILE A 755 -9.58 32.93 -14.27
C ILE A 755 -8.96 34.26 -13.84
N ALA A 756 -9.11 34.57 -12.56
CA ALA A 756 -8.34 35.58 -11.85
C ALA A 756 -7.19 34.89 -11.09
N ALA A 757 -5.95 35.35 -11.22
CA ALA A 757 -4.79 34.75 -10.57
C ALA A 757 -4.06 35.79 -9.71
N VAL A 758 -3.80 35.46 -8.45
CA VAL A 758 -3.00 36.31 -7.56
C VAL A 758 -1.51 36.22 -7.91
N ASP A 759 -0.67 37.19 -7.53
CA ASP A 759 0.79 37.03 -7.66
C ASP A 759 1.26 35.93 -6.71
N TYR A 760 1.75 34.82 -7.27
CA TYR A 760 2.19 33.65 -6.51
C TYR A 760 3.45 33.90 -5.66
N LYS A 761 4.20 34.98 -5.90
CA LYS A 761 5.36 35.38 -5.09
C LYS A 761 4.94 36.11 -3.83
N ASP A 762 3.92 36.96 -3.94
CA ASP A 762 3.34 37.69 -2.80
C ASP A 762 2.36 36.81 -2.00
N TRP A 763 1.85 35.73 -2.58
CA TRP A 763 0.89 34.81 -1.97
C TRP A 763 1.54 33.48 -1.56
N ILE A 764 2.52 33.59 -0.67
CA ILE A 764 3.12 32.48 0.08
C ILE A 764 2.82 32.63 1.57
N PHE A 765 2.92 31.55 2.35
CA PHE A 765 2.87 31.65 3.81
C PHE A 765 4.06 32.43 4.38
N PRO A 766 3.86 33.20 5.46
CA PRO A 766 4.96 33.82 6.21
C PRO A 766 5.98 32.77 6.73
N PRO A 767 7.27 33.13 6.89
CA PRO A 767 8.33 32.23 7.34
C PRO A 767 8.05 31.51 8.67
N GLU A 768 7.20 32.09 9.53
CA GLU A 768 6.78 31.53 10.81
C GLU A 768 5.89 30.27 10.67
N TYR A 769 5.21 30.11 9.54
CA TYR A 769 4.35 28.96 9.23
C TYR A 769 5.04 27.94 8.32
N THR A 770 5.96 28.38 7.46
CA THR A 770 6.76 27.49 6.61
C THR A 770 8.12 28.13 6.42
N ALA A 771 9.15 27.55 7.04
CA ALA A 771 10.52 28.02 6.91
C ALA A 771 10.93 28.00 5.42
N PRO A 772 11.37 29.13 4.85
CA PRO A 772 11.72 29.20 3.44
C PRO A 772 13.04 28.47 3.18
N ASP A 773 13.06 27.67 2.12
CA ASP A 773 14.28 27.21 1.48
C ASP A 773 14.38 27.90 0.10
N GLU A 774 15.50 28.56 -0.18
CA GLU A 774 15.66 29.35 -1.41
C GLU A 774 15.55 28.50 -2.67
N SER A 775 16.11 27.28 -2.65
CA SER A 775 16.11 26.37 -3.80
C SER A 775 14.70 25.85 -4.11
N ALA A 776 13.96 25.45 -3.07
CA ALA A 776 12.58 25.02 -3.17
C ALA A 776 11.67 26.18 -3.60
N THR A 777 11.87 27.38 -3.04
CA THR A 777 11.09 28.57 -3.38
C THR A 777 11.30 28.96 -4.84
N ALA A 778 12.55 28.97 -5.32
CA ALA A 778 12.87 29.20 -6.72
C ALA A 778 12.29 28.12 -7.65
N GLU A 779 12.27 26.85 -7.23
CA GLU A 779 11.66 25.77 -8.00
C GLU A 779 10.13 25.88 -8.08
N MET A 780 9.45 26.14 -6.96
CA MET A 780 8.01 26.38 -6.93
C MET A 780 7.64 27.60 -7.76
N ASN A 781 8.38 28.70 -7.64
CA ASN A 781 8.13 29.92 -8.41
C ASN A 781 8.28 29.73 -9.92
N ARG A 782 9.20 28.88 -10.39
CA ARG A 782 9.27 28.48 -11.80
C ARG A 782 8.04 27.64 -12.20
N LYS A 783 7.60 26.72 -11.34
CA LYS A 783 6.46 25.84 -11.63
C LYS A 783 5.10 26.55 -11.58
N PHE A 784 4.95 27.56 -10.73
CA PHE A 784 3.79 28.46 -10.75
C PHE A 784 3.78 29.34 -12.00
N GLN A 785 4.94 29.87 -12.43
CA GLN A 785 5.06 30.58 -13.71
C GLN A 785 4.69 29.67 -14.90
N ASP A 786 5.28 28.47 -14.99
CA ASP A 786 4.95 27.46 -16.01
C ASP A 786 3.43 27.20 -16.06
N ALA A 787 2.77 27.11 -14.89
CA ALA A 787 1.34 26.88 -14.79
C ALA A 787 0.52 28.09 -15.26
N TYR A 788 0.88 29.31 -14.83
CA TYR A 788 0.20 30.54 -15.23
C TYR A 788 0.32 30.76 -16.75
N ASP A 789 1.48 30.50 -17.35
CA ASP A 789 1.67 30.61 -18.79
C ASP A 789 0.89 29.57 -19.59
N ILE A 790 0.69 28.35 -19.04
CA ILE A 790 -0.22 27.36 -19.63
C ILE A 790 -1.69 27.84 -19.55
N LEU A 791 -2.10 28.45 -18.43
CA LEU A 791 -3.47 28.92 -18.23
C LEU A 791 -3.79 30.15 -19.11
N LYS A 792 -2.87 31.12 -19.23
CA LYS A 792 -2.94 32.22 -20.22
C LYS A 792 -3.30 31.74 -21.62
N LEU A 793 -2.76 30.60 -22.04
CA LEU A 793 -2.91 30.04 -23.39
C LEU A 793 -4.09 29.08 -23.57
N LYS A 794 -4.68 28.57 -22.48
CA LYS A 794 -5.71 27.52 -22.52
C LYS A 794 -7.07 27.93 -21.96
N THR A 795 -7.17 29.06 -21.26
CA THR A 795 -8.41 29.57 -20.66
C THR A 795 -9.16 30.51 -21.61
N ARG A 796 -10.45 30.77 -21.34
CA ARG A 796 -11.23 31.80 -22.06
C ARG A 796 -10.67 33.20 -21.80
N LYS A 797 -10.21 33.44 -20.57
CA LYS A 797 -9.67 34.70 -20.08
C LYS A 797 -8.76 34.43 -18.88
N PHE A 798 -7.60 35.09 -18.84
CA PHE A 798 -6.67 35.00 -17.72
C PHE A 798 -6.26 36.41 -17.27
N SER A 799 -6.49 36.73 -16.00
CA SER A 799 -6.09 38.00 -15.39
C SER A 799 -5.04 37.74 -14.32
N GLU A 800 -3.81 38.20 -14.53
CA GLU A 800 -2.72 38.04 -13.56
C GLU A 800 -2.64 39.17 -12.53
N ASN A 801 -2.01 38.86 -11.40
CA ASN A 801 -1.67 39.78 -10.32
C ASN A 801 -2.90 40.55 -9.81
N VAL A 802 -4.03 39.86 -9.69
CA VAL A 802 -5.26 40.48 -9.18
C VAL A 802 -5.07 40.90 -7.72
N PRO A 803 -5.49 42.12 -7.33
CA PRO A 803 -5.24 42.68 -6.01
C PRO A 803 -6.29 42.17 -5.01
N LEU A 804 -6.36 40.85 -4.81
CA LEU A 804 -7.16 40.27 -3.74
C LEU A 804 -6.67 40.79 -2.39
N ILE A 805 -7.60 41.16 -1.50
CA ILE A 805 -7.28 41.71 -0.19
C ILE A 805 -6.53 40.68 0.67
N LYS A 806 -5.54 41.13 1.46
CA LYS A 806 -4.74 40.23 2.31
C LYS A 806 -5.47 39.89 3.62
N PRO A 807 -5.38 38.66 4.16
CA PRO A 807 -6.15 38.25 5.35
C PRO A 807 -5.95 39.11 6.60
N GLU A 808 -4.82 39.80 6.72
CA GLU A 808 -4.45 40.70 7.81
C GLU A 808 -5.40 41.92 7.92
N ALA A 809 -6.06 42.29 6.81
CA ALA A 809 -7.08 43.34 6.77
C ALA A 809 -8.36 42.99 7.56
N ALA A 810 -8.58 41.70 7.87
CA ALA A 810 -9.65 41.21 8.73
C ALA A 810 -9.29 41.32 10.22
N SER A 811 -8.88 42.51 10.67
CA SER A 811 -8.49 42.79 12.05
C SER A 811 -9.27 43.96 12.66
N ILE A 812 -9.41 43.93 13.99
CA ILE A 812 -9.99 44.99 14.83
C ILE A 812 -9.00 45.24 15.98
N HIS A 813 -8.60 46.50 16.18
CA HIS A 813 -7.57 46.91 17.14
C HIS A 813 -6.28 46.07 17.11
N GLY A 814 -5.84 45.69 15.90
CA GLY A 814 -4.64 44.86 15.68
C GLY A 814 -4.82 43.36 15.98
N LYS A 815 -5.99 42.91 16.45
CA LYS A 815 -6.30 41.49 16.65
C LYS A 815 -7.00 40.89 15.42
N SER A 816 -6.60 39.69 15.02
CA SER A 816 -7.25 38.96 13.92
C SER A 816 -8.68 38.57 14.29
N CYS A 817 -9.67 39.05 13.55
CA CYS A 817 -11.08 38.74 13.81
C CYS A 817 -11.36 37.24 13.69
N LYS A 818 -10.68 36.56 12.74
CA LYS A 818 -10.73 35.10 12.57
C LYS A 818 -10.32 34.36 13.85
N LEU A 819 -9.20 34.75 14.47
CA LEU A 819 -8.76 34.14 15.73
C LEU A 819 -9.73 34.44 16.88
N MET A 820 -10.23 35.67 16.99
CA MET A 820 -11.20 36.05 18.03
C MET A 820 -12.50 35.24 17.94
N ILE A 821 -12.99 34.97 16.72
CA ILE A 821 -14.16 34.11 16.49
C ILE A 821 -13.84 32.65 16.85
N MET A 822 -12.73 32.08 16.36
CA MET A 822 -12.40 30.67 16.66
C MET A 822 -12.22 30.42 18.17
N LEU A 823 -11.59 31.35 18.91
CA LEU A 823 -11.45 31.24 20.37
C LEU A 823 -12.82 31.29 21.08
N ALA A 824 -13.74 32.15 20.62
CA ALA A 824 -15.07 32.29 21.21
C ALA A 824 -16.01 31.13 20.85
N ASP A 825 -15.96 30.66 19.61
CA ASP A 825 -16.71 29.50 19.12
C ASP A 825 -16.24 28.23 19.83
N PHE A 826 -14.93 27.94 19.84
CA PHE A 826 -14.40 26.71 20.44
C PHE A 826 -14.84 26.50 21.88
N ARG A 827 -14.84 27.56 22.71
CA ARG A 827 -15.33 27.47 24.10
C ARG A 827 -16.81 27.04 24.18
N LYS A 828 -17.67 27.56 23.32
CA LYS A 828 -19.11 27.24 23.29
C LYS A 828 -19.35 25.86 22.65
N ASP A 829 -18.76 25.64 21.48
CA ASP A 829 -18.97 24.47 20.63
C ASP A 829 -18.36 23.21 21.26
N PHE A 830 -17.18 23.30 21.88
CA PHE A 830 -16.56 22.18 22.58
C PHE A 830 -17.34 21.77 23.83
N GLN A 831 -17.92 22.72 24.58
CA GLN A 831 -18.81 22.40 25.71
C GLN A 831 -20.07 21.68 25.20
N ALA A 832 -20.71 22.21 24.16
CA ALA A 832 -21.89 21.59 23.56
C ALA A 832 -21.59 20.18 23.02
N TYR A 833 -20.40 19.96 22.47
CA TYR A 833 -19.92 18.63 22.08
C TYR A 833 -19.79 17.67 23.29
N LEU A 834 -19.16 18.11 24.38
CA LEU A 834 -19.00 17.28 25.60
C LEU A 834 -20.36 16.92 26.23
N ASP A 835 -21.32 17.86 26.22
CA ASP A 835 -22.68 17.67 26.75
C ASP A 835 -23.52 16.68 25.91
N ASP A 836 -23.19 16.52 24.62
CA ASP A 836 -23.84 15.57 23.72
C ASP A 836 -23.28 14.13 23.78
N LEU A 837 -22.15 13.91 24.44
CA LEU A 837 -21.57 12.57 24.59
C LEU A 837 -22.42 11.66 25.51
N GLU A 838 -22.37 10.35 25.27
CA GLU A 838 -22.91 9.32 26.19
C GLU A 838 -22.06 9.32 27.46
N PHE A 839 -20.74 9.35 27.27
CA PHE A 839 -19.75 9.49 28.32
C PHE A 839 -18.62 10.40 27.84
N ALA A 840 -18.41 11.48 28.60
CA ALA A 840 -17.28 12.38 28.44
C ALA A 840 -16.31 12.19 29.63
N PRO A 841 -15.04 11.82 29.42
CA PRO A 841 -14.05 11.68 30.51
C PRO A 841 -13.72 13.02 31.19
N ILE A 842 -13.70 14.11 30.42
CA ILE A 842 -13.65 15.51 30.89
C ILE A 842 -15.00 16.19 30.69
N LYS A 843 -15.33 17.21 31.49
CA LYS A 843 -16.62 17.92 31.46
C LYS A 843 -16.55 19.37 30.99
N SER A 844 -15.35 19.92 30.81
CA SER A 844 -15.17 21.31 30.37
C SER A 844 -13.84 21.56 29.67
N LEU A 845 -13.72 22.70 29.00
CA LEU A 845 -12.44 23.21 28.49
C LEU A 845 -11.40 23.39 29.60
N GLN A 846 -11.81 23.75 30.82
CA GLN A 846 -10.88 23.90 31.94
C GLN A 846 -10.29 22.53 32.35
N GLU A 847 -11.12 21.49 32.41
CA GLU A 847 -10.64 20.13 32.70
C GLU A 847 -9.71 19.58 31.62
N LEU A 848 -9.89 19.95 30.33
CA LEU A 848 -8.92 19.65 29.27
C LEU A 848 -7.57 20.33 29.54
N ILE A 849 -7.58 21.62 29.87
CA ILE A 849 -6.38 22.41 30.16
C ILE A 849 -5.62 21.84 31.35
N ASP A 850 -6.32 21.41 32.39
CA ASP A 850 -5.71 20.85 33.60
C ASP A 850 -5.24 19.40 33.38
N PHE A 851 -6.01 18.58 32.65
CA PHE A 851 -5.56 17.24 32.23
C PHE A 851 -4.22 17.30 31.48
N ASN A 852 -4.06 18.23 30.54
CA ASN A 852 -2.82 18.41 29.77
C ASN A 852 -1.64 18.85 30.65
N ARG A 853 -1.89 19.56 31.75
CA ARG A 853 -0.85 19.94 32.74
C ARG A 853 -0.44 18.74 33.60
N GLU A 854 -1.40 17.91 33.98
CA GLU A 854 -1.15 16.68 34.76
C GLU A 854 -0.43 15.59 33.94
N HIS A 855 -0.68 15.54 32.63
CA HIS A 855 -0.10 14.57 31.68
C HIS A 855 0.92 15.22 30.73
N ALA A 856 1.63 16.25 31.21
CA ALA A 856 2.51 17.08 30.38
C ALA A 856 3.65 16.32 29.69
N ASP A 857 4.06 15.15 30.19
CA ASP A 857 5.08 14.30 29.57
C ASP A 857 4.59 13.57 28.30
N ALA A 858 3.27 13.38 28.16
CA ALA A 858 2.64 12.77 26.99
C ALA A 858 1.94 13.79 26.08
N GLU A 859 1.18 14.73 26.66
CA GLU A 859 0.46 15.76 25.91
C GLU A 859 1.41 16.89 25.46
N LEU A 860 2.29 17.42 26.32
CA LEU A 860 3.05 18.63 26.03
C LEU A 860 4.46 18.35 25.45
N LEU A 861 4.49 17.87 24.19
CA LEU A 861 5.69 17.55 23.41
C LEU A 861 6.89 18.50 23.67
N PRO A 862 8.09 17.98 24.06
CA PRO A 862 9.27 18.81 24.33
C PRO A 862 9.63 19.75 23.17
N GLY A 863 9.88 21.02 23.49
CA GLY A 863 10.13 22.09 22.51
C GLY A 863 8.87 22.75 21.93
N HIS A 864 7.72 22.08 21.99
CA HIS A 864 6.40 22.58 21.57
C HIS A 864 5.36 22.46 22.70
N SER A 865 5.83 22.47 23.95
CA SER A 865 5.11 22.16 25.18
C SER A 865 4.19 23.30 25.63
N ASN A 866 3.19 23.64 24.80
CA ASN A 866 2.23 24.70 25.10
C ASN A 866 0.80 24.36 24.66
N GLN A 867 -0.15 24.99 25.34
CA GLN A 867 -1.58 24.93 25.07
C GLN A 867 -2.25 26.32 25.11
N LYS A 868 -1.49 27.35 24.71
CA LYS A 868 -1.91 28.75 24.86
C LYS A 868 -3.24 29.08 24.18
N THR A 869 -3.57 28.39 23.08
CA THR A 869 -4.83 28.62 22.35
C THR A 869 -6.03 28.16 23.16
N LEU A 870 -5.91 27.04 23.90
CA LEU A 870 -6.95 26.60 24.84
C LEU A 870 -7.10 27.59 26.00
N GLU A 871 -5.98 28.03 26.58
CA GLU A 871 -5.96 29.01 27.68
C GLU A 871 -6.57 30.35 27.25
N GLN A 872 -6.21 30.85 26.06
CA GLN A 872 -6.83 32.03 25.45
C GLN A 872 -8.34 31.86 25.22
N ALA A 873 -8.80 30.68 24.80
CA ALA A 873 -10.24 30.41 24.59
C ALA A 873 -11.02 30.35 25.92
N ALA A 874 -10.42 29.82 26.99
CA ALA A 874 -11.01 29.80 28.33
C ALA A 874 -11.11 31.21 28.94
N ASP A 875 -10.05 32.02 28.81
CA ASP A 875 -9.98 33.38 29.33
C ASP A 875 -10.77 34.41 28.50
N LEU A 876 -11.11 34.09 27.24
CA LEU A 876 -11.77 35.03 26.36
C LEU A 876 -13.19 35.36 26.83
N ASN A 877 -13.42 36.66 27.00
CA ASN A 877 -14.72 37.26 27.28
C ASN A 877 -15.05 38.30 26.21
N LEU A 878 -15.86 37.91 25.22
CA LEU A 878 -16.47 38.81 24.24
C LEU A 878 -17.97 38.92 24.53
N THR A 879 -18.49 40.14 24.50
CA THR A 879 -19.93 40.34 24.40
C THR A 879 -20.44 39.88 23.03
N GLU A 880 -21.72 39.48 22.95
CA GLU A 880 -22.31 39.06 21.68
C GLU A 880 -22.18 40.14 20.59
N LYS A 881 -22.28 41.43 20.95
CA LYS A 881 -22.04 42.54 20.03
C LYS A 881 -20.62 42.53 19.45
N GLN A 882 -19.60 42.38 20.28
CA GLN A 882 -18.19 42.34 19.83
C GLN A 882 -17.90 41.09 18.98
N TYR A 883 -18.54 39.96 19.31
CA TYR A 883 -18.48 38.76 18.49
C TYR A 883 -19.08 39.01 17.09
N GLN A 884 -20.28 39.60 17.01
CA GLN A 884 -20.89 39.96 15.72
C GLN A 884 -20.08 41.01 14.95
N GLU A 885 -19.48 42.01 15.61
CA GLU A 885 -18.56 42.97 14.98
C GLU A 885 -17.35 42.26 14.31
N HIS A 886 -16.80 41.22 14.94
CA HIS A 886 -15.77 40.38 14.30
C HIS A 886 -16.33 39.57 13.11
N VAL A 887 -17.53 38.99 13.24
CA VAL A 887 -18.17 38.21 12.16
C VAL A 887 -18.45 39.09 10.94
N GLU A 888 -19.07 40.25 11.14
CA GLU A 888 -19.32 41.24 10.09
C GLU A 888 -18.01 41.67 9.40
N LYS A 889 -16.96 41.95 10.18
CA LYS A 889 -15.65 42.34 9.65
C LYS A 889 -15.00 41.24 8.80
N ILE A 890 -15.08 39.96 9.20
CA ILE A 890 -14.56 38.87 8.35
C ILE A 890 -15.41 38.69 7.09
N ARG A 891 -16.75 38.75 7.18
CA ARG A 891 -17.59 38.55 5.99
C ARG A 891 -17.37 39.70 4.98
N LYS A 892 -17.31 40.96 5.43
CA LYS A 892 -17.01 42.12 4.58
C LYS A 892 -15.66 42.01 3.86
N VAL A 893 -14.60 41.64 4.58
CA VAL A 893 -13.25 41.53 3.99
C VAL A 893 -13.14 40.34 3.02
N PHE A 894 -13.66 39.16 3.39
CA PHE A 894 -13.43 37.95 2.59
C PHE A 894 -14.49 37.70 1.49
N ARG A 895 -15.70 38.24 1.63
CA ARG A 895 -16.75 38.21 0.58
C ARG A 895 -16.71 39.49 -0.23
N ASP A 896 -17.27 40.55 0.34
CA ASP A 896 -17.66 41.79 -0.36
C ASP A 896 -16.46 42.53 -0.96
N GLU A 897 -15.38 42.72 -0.18
CA GLU A 897 -14.13 43.36 -0.59
C GLU A 897 -13.10 42.35 -1.16
N GLY A 898 -13.42 41.06 -1.06
CA GLY A 898 -12.52 39.94 -1.33
C GLY A 898 -12.93 39.12 -2.55
N ILE A 899 -13.49 37.93 -2.32
CA ILE A 899 -13.80 36.98 -3.39
C ILE A 899 -14.79 37.57 -4.40
N ASP A 900 -15.89 38.15 -3.93
CA ASP A 900 -16.96 38.61 -4.81
C ASP A 900 -16.50 39.81 -5.65
N TYR A 901 -15.85 40.81 -5.04
CA TYR A 901 -15.25 41.95 -5.76
C TYR A 901 -14.26 41.52 -6.85
N ILE A 902 -13.38 40.56 -6.58
CA ILE A 902 -12.39 40.11 -7.58
C ILE A 902 -13.07 39.35 -8.72
N LEU A 903 -14.03 38.46 -8.43
CA LEU A 903 -14.75 37.71 -9.46
C LEU A 903 -15.60 38.65 -10.34
N ASP A 904 -16.28 39.64 -9.76
CA ASP A 904 -17.06 40.65 -10.51
C ASP A 904 -16.15 41.58 -11.34
N LYS A 905 -15.13 42.18 -10.71
CA LYS A 905 -14.26 43.16 -11.37
C LYS A 905 -13.47 42.59 -12.55
N TYR A 906 -13.03 41.34 -12.41
CA TYR A 906 -12.25 40.67 -13.45
C TYR A 906 -13.10 39.79 -14.37
N ASP A 907 -14.42 39.69 -14.14
CA ASP A 907 -15.35 38.82 -14.88
C ASP A 907 -14.74 37.41 -15.00
N ALA A 908 -14.57 36.80 -13.84
CA ALA A 908 -13.90 35.53 -13.61
C ALA A 908 -14.83 34.52 -12.91
N ASP A 909 -14.68 33.24 -13.24
CA ASP A 909 -15.40 32.14 -12.60
C ASP A 909 -14.75 31.72 -11.29
N ILE A 910 -13.41 31.82 -11.21
CA ILE A 910 -12.58 31.37 -10.10
C ILE A 910 -11.36 32.28 -9.85
N ILE A 911 -10.88 32.28 -8.60
CA ILE A 911 -9.59 32.88 -8.21
C ILE A 911 -8.59 31.78 -7.90
N ILE A 912 -7.38 31.82 -8.47
CA ILE A 912 -6.34 30.80 -8.23
C ILE A 912 -5.05 31.36 -7.60
N GLY A 913 -4.28 30.47 -6.99
CA GLY A 913 -2.92 30.71 -6.53
C GLY A 913 -2.29 29.49 -5.84
N PRO A 914 -1.15 29.66 -5.14
CA PRO A 914 -0.46 28.56 -4.42
C PRO A 914 -1.31 27.96 -3.29
N ALA A 915 -1.23 26.64 -3.09
CA ALA A 915 -1.94 25.96 -1.99
C ALA A 915 -1.36 26.27 -0.60
N ASP A 916 -0.05 26.56 -0.53
CA ASP A 916 0.64 26.99 0.69
C ASP A 916 0.53 28.52 0.86
N SER A 917 -0.69 29.03 1.00
CA SER A 917 -0.98 30.48 1.07
C SER A 917 -2.26 30.85 1.84
N GLY A 918 -2.45 32.15 2.10
CA GLY A 918 -3.65 32.72 2.72
C GLY A 918 -4.95 32.65 1.88
N LEU A 919 -4.97 31.93 0.76
CA LEU A 919 -6.19 31.65 0.00
C LEU A 919 -7.16 30.74 0.78
N SER A 920 -6.67 29.84 1.64
CA SER A 920 -7.53 29.05 2.53
C SER A 920 -8.27 29.92 3.55
N SER A 921 -7.61 30.96 4.08
CA SER A 921 -8.24 31.94 4.99
C SER A 921 -9.37 32.72 4.32
N HIS A 922 -9.33 32.90 2.99
CA HIS A 922 -10.47 33.47 2.26
C HIS A 922 -11.66 32.53 2.26
N ALA A 923 -11.47 31.23 2.00
CA ALA A 923 -12.54 30.24 2.02
C ALA A 923 -13.13 30.04 3.43
N SER A 924 -12.28 30.09 4.45
CA SER A 924 -12.66 30.05 5.88
C SER A 924 -13.48 31.28 6.27
N GLY A 925 -12.90 32.48 6.08
CA GLY A 925 -13.50 33.75 6.48
C GLY A 925 -14.72 34.19 5.66
N SER A 926 -14.87 33.72 4.42
CA SER A 926 -16.10 33.88 3.63
C SER A 926 -17.12 32.75 3.86
N GLY A 927 -16.67 31.56 4.22
CA GLY A 927 -17.46 30.33 4.21
C GLY A 927 -17.75 29.78 2.82
N TYR A 928 -17.06 30.26 1.78
CA TYR A 928 -17.19 29.84 0.38
C TYR A 928 -16.33 28.60 0.09
N PRO A 929 -16.50 27.91 -1.06
CA PRO A 929 -15.75 26.70 -1.35
C PRO A 929 -14.36 27.02 -1.93
N ILE A 930 -13.40 26.13 -1.62
CA ILE A 930 -12.05 26.13 -2.19
C ILE A 930 -11.65 24.70 -2.55
N ALA A 931 -11.08 24.52 -3.73
CA ALA A 931 -10.55 23.25 -4.20
C ALA A 931 -9.03 23.28 -4.28
N GLY A 932 -8.38 22.16 -3.95
CA GLY A 932 -6.93 21.98 -4.03
C GLY A 932 -6.56 20.94 -5.10
N MET A 933 -5.49 21.22 -5.85
CA MET A 933 -5.05 20.43 -7.00
C MET A 933 -3.52 20.27 -7.04
N PRO A 934 -2.99 19.06 -7.33
CA PRO A 934 -1.54 18.84 -7.42
C PRO A 934 -0.90 19.59 -8.60
N LEU A 935 0.33 20.09 -8.42
CA LEU A 935 1.12 20.72 -9.49
C LEU A 935 2.50 20.05 -9.69
N GLY A 936 3.21 19.73 -8.60
CA GLY A 936 4.59 19.30 -8.71
C GLY A 936 5.18 18.68 -7.44
N TYR A 937 6.46 18.38 -7.52
CA TYR A 937 7.28 17.80 -6.46
C TYR A 937 8.64 18.51 -6.47
N LEU A 938 9.16 18.85 -5.30
CA LEU A 938 10.48 19.50 -5.17
C LEU A 938 11.62 18.52 -5.46
N GLY A 939 12.65 18.96 -6.17
CA GLY A 939 13.85 18.17 -6.42
C GLY A 939 14.64 17.82 -5.14
N ILE A 940 14.60 18.69 -4.12
CA ILE A 940 15.39 18.54 -2.89
C ILE A 940 14.97 17.38 -1.98
N ASN A 941 13.67 17.05 -1.95
CA ASN A 941 13.12 16.05 -1.01
C ASN A 941 11.85 15.34 -1.52
N ALA A 942 11.47 15.52 -2.79
CA ALA A 942 10.22 15.02 -3.38
C ALA A 942 8.93 15.43 -2.65
N ARG A 943 8.94 16.45 -1.78
CA ARG A 943 7.73 17.02 -1.18
C ARG A 943 6.82 17.52 -2.29
N ALA A 944 5.55 17.11 -2.27
CA ALA A 944 4.58 17.62 -3.21
C ALA A 944 4.16 19.05 -2.88
N PHE A 945 3.76 19.79 -3.91
CA PHE A 945 3.09 21.07 -3.80
C PHE A 945 2.02 21.21 -4.89
N GLY A 946 1.08 22.11 -4.65
CA GLY A 946 -0.10 22.28 -5.48
C GLY A 946 -0.57 23.72 -5.54
N MET A 947 -1.69 23.89 -6.22
CA MET A 947 -2.42 25.15 -6.33
C MET A 947 -3.84 24.98 -5.79
N VAL A 948 -4.55 26.09 -5.66
CA VAL A 948 -5.95 26.14 -5.24
C VAL A 948 -6.79 26.99 -6.17
N ALA A 949 -8.11 26.75 -6.15
CA ALA A 949 -9.13 27.56 -6.79
C ALA A 949 -10.26 27.89 -5.80
N LEU A 950 -10.56 29.18 -5.63
CA LEU A 950 -11.74 29.71 -4.95
C LEU A 950 -12.86 29.93 -5.96
N ALA A 951 -14.10 29.68 -5.55
CA ALA A 951 -15.30 30.10 -6.29
C ALA A 951 -16.28 30.83 -5.36
N ARG A 952 -17.40 31.31 -5.92
CA ARG A 952 -18.50 31.87 -5.11
C ARG A 952 -19.16 30.81 -4.23
N LYS A 953 -19.91 31.29 -3.24
CA LYS A 953 -20.79 30.45 -2.43
C LYS A 953 -21.65 29.54 -3.31
N HIS A 954 -21.73 28.25 -2.97
CA HIS A 954 -22.52 27.25 -3.69
C HIS A 954 -22.07 26.95 -5.14
N HIS A 955 -20.86 27.35 -5.55
CA HIS A 955 -20.29 27.05 -6.87
C HIS A 955 -19.33 25.83 -6.84
N GLU A 956 -19.60 24.82 -6.01
CA GLU A 956 -18.80 23.59 -5.99
C GLU A 956 -18.78 22.88 -7.34
N ALA A 957 -19.86 22.96 -8.13
CA ALA A 957 -19.92 22.38 -9.47
C ALA A 957 -18.85 22.98 -10.41
N THR A 958 -18.67 24.30 -10.37
CA THR A 958 -17.61 25.02 -11.11
C THR A 958 -16.22 24.55 -10.68
N LEU A 959 -16.00 24.33 -9.38
CA LEU A 959 -14.73 23.81 -8.87
C LEU A 959 -14.50 22.35 -9.27
N ILE A 960 -15.53 21.50 -9.26
CA ILE A 960 -15.44 20.10 -9.72
C ILE A 960 -15.10 20.02 -11.22
N GLN A 961 -15.76 20.82 -12.06
CA GLN A 961 -15.40 20.99 -13.46
C GLN A 961 -13.94 21.44 -13.61
N PHE A 962 -13.53 22.45 -12.83
CA PHE A 962 -12.18 22.98 -12.91
C PHE A 962 -11.11 21.97 -12.47
N LEU A 963 -11.35 21.19 -11.41
CA LEU A 963 -10.45 20.12 -10.99
C LEU A 963 -10.26 19.08 -12.11
N SER A 964 -11.30 18.74 -12.86
CA SER A 964 -11.18 17.85 -14.03
C SER A 964 -10.50 18.51 -15.22
N ALA A 965 -10.73 19.80 -15.45
CA ALA A 965 -10.02 20.57 -16.48
C ALA A 965 -8.52 20.65 -16.17
N TRP A 966 -8.16 20.79 -14.90
CA TRP A 966 -6.79 20.78 -14.38
C TRP A 966 -6.12 19.42 -14.61
N ASP A 967 -6.77 18.33 -14.20
CA ASP A 967 -6.29 16.95 -14.35
C ASP A 967 -6.01 16.60 -15.82
N GLY A 968 -6.85 17.05 -16.76
CA GLY A 968 -6.63 16.93 -18.20
C GLY A 968 -5.66 17.95 -18.83
N THR A 969 -5.12 18.90 -18.05
CA THR A 969 -4.25 19.99 -18.54
C THR A 969 -2.80 19.89 -18.08
N PHE A 970 -2.58 19.38 -16.85
CA PHE A 970 -1.28 19.31 -16.18
C PHE A 970 -0.78 17.87 -16.04
N HIS A 971 0.45 17.69 -15.57
CA HIS A 971 1.04 16.35 -15.47
C HIS A 971 0.33 15.50 -14.40
N PRO A 972 0.07 14.20 -14.66
CA PRO A 972 -0.65 13.35 -13.74
C PRO A 972 0.10 13.15 -12.41
N ARG A 973 -0.70 13.05 -11.36
CA ARG A 973 -0.32 12.82 -9.96
C ARG A 973 0.54 11.55 -9.79
N LYS A 974 1.81 11.70 -9.41
CA LYS A 974 2.72 10.58 -9.12
C LYS A 974 2.54 10.05 -7.67
N PRO A 975 2.71 8.74 -7.41
CA PRO A 975 2.87 8.25 -6.04
C PRO A 975 4.15 8.80 -5.36
N PRO A 976 4.20 8.81 -4.01
CA PRO A 976 5.42 9.18 -3.28
C PRO A 976 6.60 8.26 -3.64
N PRO A 977 7.81 8.79 -3.92
CA PRO A 977 8.97 7.96 -4.29
C PRO A 977 9.36 6.90 -3.24
N MET A 978 9.22 7.21 -1.94
CA MET A 978 9.48 6.25 -0.86
C MET A 978 8.55 5.02 -0.88
N LEU A 979 7.39 5.11 -1.53
CA LEU A 979 6.50 3.96 -1.78
C LEU A 979 6.85 3.21 -3.08
N MET A 980 7.67 3.79 -3.95
CA MET A 980 8.21 3.11 -5.14
C MET A 980 9.47 2.31 -4.80
N ASP A 981 10.39 2.86 -4.00
CA ASP A 981 11.65 2.17 -3.68
C ASP A 981 11.45 0.94 -2.79
N LYS A 982 10.47 0.96 -1.87
CA LYS A 982 10.08 -0.25 -1.10
C LYS A 982 9.34 -1.30 -1.94
N ALA A 983 8.89 -0.97 -3.16
CA ALA A 983 8.35 -1.95 -4.11
C ALA A 983 9.46 -2.68 -4.89
N MET A 984 10.74 -2.31 -4.71
CA MET A 984 11.89 -3.06 -5.21
C MET A 984 12.36 -4.18 -4.26
N GLU A 985 11.48 -4.67 -3.37
CA GLU A 985 11.61 -5.99 -2.77
C GLU A 985 10.86 -7.03 -3.63
N PRO A 986 11.54 -7.98 -4.30
CA PRO A 986 10.90 -8.98 -5.17
C PRO A 986 10.02 -10.03 -4.45
N SER A 987 9.66 -9.81 -3.18
CA SER A 987 9.01 -10.77 -2.29
C SER A 987 7.49 -10.84 -2.43
N THR A 988 6.88 -10.05 -3.34
CA THR A 988 5.41 -9.99 -3.52
C THR A 988 4.97 -9.95 -4.99
N VAL A 989 5.13 -11.09 -5.68
CA VAL A 989 4.33 -11.50 -6.85
C VAL A 989 3.62 -12.79 -6.51
#